data_AF-A0A1J5WXI7-F1
#
_entry.id   AF-A0A1J5WXI7-F1
#
_cell.length_a   1.000
_cell.length_b   1.000
_cell.length_c   1.000
_cell.angle_alpha   90.00
_cell.angle_beta   90.00
_cell.angle_gamma   90.00
#
_symmetry.space_group_name_H-M   'P 1'
#
loop_
_entity.id
_entity.type
_entity.pdbx_description
1 polymer ?
#
loop_
_entity_poly.entity_id
_entity_poly.type
_entity_poly.pdbx_seq_one_letter_code
_entity_poly.pdbx_strand_id
1 'polypeptide(L)'
;MTDKQMLVFAKYRNTVFALKEDGILVFSSDSACCSLEKTSEWLRRTKEESSVKRKNSDENTDCLFCRVQREDRYTLFPVCTDARPFVFCQENIKREPFSQTKRKKTRPAYAYGPGCCLSAGTHEAASKKTTAVLLASDFLLATGLEKTNILLKKNTKVLVEKIAMSHVLFFRLLENTVLCVKSRVSVFPHKQNEDCIQKEADGDAGLLITNTEFSQERAGLFLENIQRIPQNSIVCSLRLLSLSNSHFACILSKIKTFKHNEVEKLELSADKEEYVREILKAQDRSIYIGGIKLLCLKKHAVNILPKLDIPENNEMDKLRLSADSEEQIADVLGAEDRGIWIGKVKYMELRNCEVAILPKLRMHTNNRMDMLSLSADNREQIAKVLAVKKESIWIGETKKLYIRKHAVNILPKLGISTANEMDILDLFADNNEQTSELVKEKDSSIWVGRIKCLELRRQEIRILPKLKIPPNNEMDVFGLLYAGMKAHVADVLKTKNRSIWIGKTKKIILDSNAINTLPLLKMHRDNRMETLELSAATKEHTVDVLCEKDGSICMGEVGRLFLENYTAMFLPKFRLDEGNTIETLELSVESKFFIAGLFKEKDRSIWTGRIKNLRLEKHAVEILPKLEIDESTEMESFVLCAYSEYQTTEILKTENKSICVCRKTKKLELVGAAVETILKLRIHKDSEFEELCLSVDNKEHIARLLKETNKSLCIGRTRKLGLSCHAANLLPKLQLSGACKMEELVVFAENKKQIEETLGTKDGSIHIGEIKTLRLDRWAVNILPKLKINAKNTMDSLELSAASMEHISEILSAKNNGIWIGKTKKIKITKYAARILPKLKTVGA
;
A
#
# COMPACT_ATOMS: atom_id res chain seq x y z
N MET A 1 -11.35 -54.55 -0.87
CA MET A 1 -11.67 -53.77 0.33
C MET A 1 -10.38 -53.15 0.81
N THR A 2 -10.27 -51.83 0.67
CA THR A 2 -9.07 -51.07 1.03
C THR A 2 -9.00 -50.94 2.55
N ASP A 3 -7.99 -51.58 3.15
CA ASP A 3 -7.64 -51.44 4.56
C ASP A 3 -7.33 -49.97 4.87
N LYS A 4 -8.27 -49.30 5.55
CA LYS A 4 -8.07 -47.91 6.00
C LYS A 4 -7.32 -47.90 7.33
N GLN A 5 -6.26 -47.11 7.33
CA GLN A 5 -5.30 -46.90 8.41
C GLN A 5 -5.98 -46.52 9.74
N MET A 6 -5.60 -47.19 10.82
CA MET A 6 -5.84 -46.71 12.19
C MET A 6 -4.95 -45.49 12.45
N LEU A 7 -5.56 -44.35 12.77
CA LEU A 7 -4.83 -43.11 13.07
C LEU A 7 -4.74 -42.93 14.59
N VAL A 8 -3.57 -43.20 15.17
CA VAL A 8 -3.27 -42.84 16.56
C VAL A 8 -3.20 -41.32 16.68
N PHE A 9 -3.96 -40.74 17.61
CA PHE A 9 -4.04 -39.29 17.77
C PHE A 9 -3.74 -38.80 19.20
N ALA A 10 -3.73 -39.69 20.20
CA ALA A 10 -3.37 -39.33 21.57
C ALA A 10 -2.83 -40.54 22.35
N LYS A 11 -2.01 -40.28 23.37
CA LYS A 11 -1.42 -41.29 24.25
C LYS A 11 -1.44 -40.80 25.70
N TYR A 12 -1.71 -41.68 26.65
CA TYR A 12 -1.59 -41.43 28.08
C TYR A 12 -0.93 -42.63 28.76
N ARG A 13 0.29 -42.47 29.30
CA ARG A 13 1.11 -43.56 29.83
C ARG A 13 1.21 -44.70 28.83
N ASN A 14 0.76 -45.91 29.18
CA ASN A 14 0.74 -47.05 28.28
C ASN A 14 -0.56 -47.16 27.46
N THR A 15 -1.50 -46.23 27.56
CA THR A 15 -2.78 -46.26 26.84
C THR A 15 -2.73 -45.40 25.57
N VAL A 16 -3.22 -45.93 24.46
CA VAL A 16 -3.24 -45.29 23.15
C VAL A 16 -4.69 -45.08 22.68
N PHE A 17 -4.96 -43.89 22.14
CA PHE A 17 -6.24 -43.53 21.52
C PHE A 17 -6.06 -43.45 20.00
N ALA A 18 -6.82 -44.27 19.28
CA ALA A 18 -6.81 -44.31 17.83
C ALA A 18 -8.21 -44.14 17.25
N LEU A 19 -8.31 -43.38 16.15
CA LEU A 19 -9.57 -43.19 15.44
C LEU A 19 -9.80 -44.35 14.47
N LYS A 20 -11.01 -44.93 14.53
CA LYS A 20 -11.56 -45.91 13.57
C LYS A 20 -12.82 -45.35 12.90
N GLU A 21 -13.30 -45.99 11.85
CA GLU A 21 -14.56 -45.59 11.17
C GLU A 21 -15.74 -45.53 12.16
N ASP A 22 -15.83 -46.50 13.08
CA ASP A 22 -16.97 -46.62 14.01
C ASP A 22 -16.77 -45.95 15.39
N GLY A 23 -15.66 -45.23 15.61
CA GLY A 23 -15.41 -44.55 16.89
C GLY A 23 -13.94 -44.47 17.31
N ILE A 24 -13.69 -44.39 18.62
CA ILE A 24 -12.34 -44.27 19.20
C ILE A 24 -11.95 -45.59 19.85
N LEU A 25 -10.88 -46.22 19.37
CA LEU A 25 -10.28 -47.38 20.02
C LEU A 25 -9.30 -46.91 21.10
N VAL A 26 -9.50 -47.41 22.32
CA VAL A 26 -8.61 -47.25 23.48
C VAL A 26 -7.96 -48.60 23.76
N PHE A 27 -6.63 -48.68 23.73
CA PHE A 27 -5.90 -49.93 23.95
C PHE A 27 -4.57 -49.72 24.68
N SER A 28 -4.07 -50.76 25.36
CA SER A 28 -2.77 -50.71 26.05
C SER A 28 -1.62 -51.08 25.12
N SER A 29 -0.59 -50.24 25.04
CA SER A 29 0.66 -50.49 24.33
C SER A 29 1.47 -51.68 24.86
N ASP A 30 1.25 -52.11 26.11
CA ASP A 30 1.85 -53.34 26.65
C ASP A 30 1.34 -54.59 25.92
N SER A 31 0.14 -54.54 25.33
CA SER A 31 -0.41 -55.64 24.53
C SER A 31 0.21 -55.74 23.12
N ALA A 32 1.06 -54.80 22.75
CA ALA A 32 1.76 -54.75 21.46
C ALA A 32 3.30 -54.91 21.60
N CYS A 33 3.81 -55.27 22.78
CA CYS A 33 5.23 -55.50 22.98
C CYS A 33 5.60 -56.96 22.67
N CYS A 34 5.77 -57.29 21.38
CA CYS A 34 6.68 -58.38 21.01
C CYS A 34 8.11 -57.83 21.16
N SER A 35 8.90 -58.42 22.05
CA SER A 35 10.31 -58.09 22.25
C SER A 35 11.09 -58.12 20.94
N LEU A 36 12.05 -57.21 20.78
CA LEU A 36 12.96 -57.09 19.63
C LEU A 36 13.64 -58.41 19.24
N GLU A 37 13.81 -59.34 20.19
CA GLU A 37 14.40 -60.66 19.99
C GLU A 37 13.56 -61.55 19.03
N LYS A 38 12.23 -61.47 19.09
CA LYS A 38 11.36 -62.23 18.20
C LYS A 38 11.31 -61.65 16.79
N THR A 39 11.51 -60.34 16.65
CA THR A 39 11.60 -59.67 15.34
C THR A 39 12.89 -60.04 14.62
N SER A 40 14.02 -60.16 15.36
CA SER A 40 15.28 -60.66 14.78
C SER A 40 15.19 -62.13 14.37
N GLU A 41 14.52 -62.98 15.15
CA GLU A 41 14.36 -64.41 14.86
C GLU A 41 13.39 -64.66 13.68
N TRP A 42 12.32 -63.87 13.60
CA TRP A 42 11.41 -63.86 12.45
C TRP A 42 12.10 -63.34 11.19
N LEU A 43 12.83 -62.21 11.25
CA LEU A 43 13.62 -61.69 10.13
C LEU A 43 14.69 -62.69 9.65
N ARG A 44 15.29 -63.47 10.57
CA ARG A 44 16.24 -64.52 10.23
C ARG A 44 15.58 -65.69 9.49
N ARG A 45 14.40 -66.13 9.96
CA ARG A 45 13.60 -67.18 9.29
C ARG A 45 13.09 -66.73 7.92
N THR A 46 12.55 -65.52 7.79
CA THR A 46 12.06 -65.01 6.51
C THR A 46 13.21 -64.81 5.53
N LYS A 47 14.42 -64.46 6.00
CA LYS A 47 15.65 -64.42 5.19
C LYS A 47 16.08 -65.82 4.74
N GLU A 48 16.11 -66.81 5.63
CA GLU A 48 16.43 -68.22 5.30
C GLU A 48 15.41 -68.80 4.29
N GLU A 49 14.12 -68.52 4.44
CA GLU A 49 13.06 -68.98 3.53
C GLU A 49 13.07 -68.30 2.15
N SER A 50 13.47 -67.03 2.08
CA SER A 50 13.55 -66.30 0.80
C SER A 50 14.86 -66.51 0.04
N SER A 51 15.95 -66.85 0.74
CA SER A 51 17.23 -67.21 0.12
C SER A 51 17.25 -68.64 -0.44
N VAL A 52 16.46 -69.58 0.10
CA VAL A 52 16.24 -70.91 -0.52
C VAL A 52 15.42 -70.82 -1.83
N LYS A 53 14.58 -69.78 -2.00
CA LYS A 53 13.74 -69.57 -3.19
C LYS A 53 14.41 -68.82 -4.35
N ARG A 54 15.60 -68.22 -4.15
CA ARG A 54 16.33 -67.47 -5.20
C ARG A 54 17.80 -67.87 -5.18
N LYS A 55 18.25 -68.68 -6.14
CA LYS A 55 19.67 -69.02 -6.37
C LYS A 55 20.49 -67.80 -6.84
N ASN A 56 20.70 -66.79 -5.99
CA ASN A 56 21.62 -65.67 -6.25
C ASN A 56 22.57 -65.51 -5.06
N SER A 57 23.88 -65.48 -5.30
CA SER A 57 24.90 -65.21 -4.29
C SER A 57 25.00 -63.71 -3.98
N ASP A 58 25.11 -63.37 -2.70
CA ASP A 58 25.22 -62.00 -2.18
C ASP A 58 26.67 -61.44 -2.25
N GLU A 59 27.49 -61.85 -3.22
CA GLU A 59 28.94 -61.68 -3.12
C GLU A 59 29.53 -60.31 -3.50
N ASN A 60 28.75 -59.32 -3.97
CA ASN A 60 29.29 -57.98 -4.30
C ASN A 60 28.25 -56.85 -4.19
N THR A 61 27.92 -56.40 -2.97
CA THR A 61 27.10 -55.17 -2.79
C THR A 61 27.78 -54.21 -1.81
N ASP A 62 28.08 -53.00 -2.30
CA ASP A 62 28.72 -51.92 -1.54
C ASP A 62 27.70 -51.07 -0.79
N CYS A 63 28.12 -50.39 0.29
CA CYS A 63 27.27 -49.43 0.98
C CYS A 63 26.96 -48.19 0.10
N LEU A 64 25.69 -47.78 0.05
CA LEU A 64 25.23 -46.68 -0.81
C LEU A 64 25.87 -45.31 -0.48
N PHE A 65 26.27 -45.08 0.78
CA PHE A 65 26.85 -43.80 1.23
C PHE A 65 28.37 -43.77 1.21
N CYS A 66 29.07 -44.84 1.62
CA CYS A 66 30.53 -44.85 1.72
C CYS A 66 31.25 -45.72 0.69
N ARG A 67 30.53 -46.54 -0.09
CA ARG A 67 31.06 -47.44 -1.15
C ARG A 67 32.18 -48.39 -0.70
N VAL A 68 32.24 -48.74 0.58
CA VAL A 68 33.20 -49.72 1.12
C VAL A 68 32.61 -51.14 0.99
N GLN A 69 33.46 -52.10 0.63
CA GLN A 69 33.14 -53.52 0.49
C GLN A 69 32.90 -54.21 1.86
N ARG A 70 32.28 -55.39 1.79
CA ARG A 70 31.64 -56.11 2.90
C ARG A 70 32.67 -56.71 3.90
N GLU A 71 32.73 -56.19 5.11
CA GLU A 71 33.13 -56.91 6.34
C GLU A 71 31.91 -56.97 7.29
N ASP A 72 31.32 -58.16 7.48
CA ASP A 72 30.35 -58.68 8.49
C ASP A 72 29.47 -57.76 9.38
N ARG A 73 29.32 -56.47 9.09
CA ARG A 73 28.68 -55.44 9.92
C ARG A 73 27.72 -54.55 9.12
N TYR A 74 26.99 -55.12 8.16
CA TYR A 74 25.99 -54.41 7.34
C TYR A 74 24.57 -54.97 7.57
N THR A 75 23.57 -54.08 7.61
CA THR A 75 22.15 -54.47 7.73
C THR A 75 21.43 -54.22 6.40
N LEU A 76 20.79 -55.26 5.86
CA LEU A 76 19.94 -55.17 4.66
C LEU A 76 18.49 -54.85 5.08
N PHE A 77 17.89 -53.81 4.52
CA PHE A 77 16.46 -53.52 4.69
C PHE A 77 15.68 -53.94 3.43
N PRO A 78 14.68 -54.83 3.54
CA PRO A 78 13.73 -55.03 2.45
C PRO A 78 12.70 -53.89 2.48
N VAL A 79 12.61 -53.12 1.41
CA VAL A 79 11.49 -52.19 1.19
C VAL A 79 10.76 -52.64 -0.07
N CYS A 80 9.64 -53.34 0.14
CA CYS A 80 8.72 -53.84 -0.89
C CYS A 80 9.23 -55.01 -1.76
N THR A 81 8.31 -55.86 -2.21
CA THR A 81 8.53 -57.08 -3.01
C THR A 81 9.15 -56.84 -4.39
N ASP A 82 9.16 -55.60 -4.88
CA ASP A 82 9.51 -55.23 -6.26
C ASP A 82 10.73 -54.29 -6.41
N ALA A 83 11.51 -54.03 -5.35
CA ALA A 83 12.71 -53.17 -5.44
C ALA A 83 14.01 -53.89 -5.00
N ARG A 84 15.14 -53.58 -5.66
CA ARG A 84 16.48 -54.10 -5.29
C ARG A 84 16.85 -53.64 -3.87
N PRO A 85 17.46 -54.49 -3.02
CA PRO A 85 17.85 -54.08 -1.67
C PRO A 85 19.02 -53.09 -1.71
N PHE A 86 18.97 -52.06 -0.86
CA PHE A 86 20.08 -51.12 -0.63
C PHE A 86 20.85 -51.51 0.65
N VAL A 87 22.19 -51.39 0.62
CA VAL A 87 23.07 -51.69 1.76
C VAL A 87 23.52 -50.40 2.45
N PHE A 88 23.35 -50.33 3.76
CA PHE A 88 23.87 -49.23 4.60
C PHE A 88 24.82 -49.79 5.66
N CYS A 89 25.95 -49.12 5.90
CA CYS A 89 26.85 -49.46 7.00
C CYS A 89 26.31 -48.90 8.33
N GLN A 90 26.58 -49.61 9.42
CA GLN A 90 26.03 -49.31 10.73
C GLN A 90 26.51 -47.97 11.32
N GLU A 91 27.67 -47.46 10.87
CA GLU A 91 28.21 -46.16 11.31
C GLU A 91 27.47 -44.96 10.71
N ASN A 92 27.02 -45.03 9.45
CA ASN A 92 26.29 -43.94 8.79
C ASN A 92 24.81 -43.86 9.21
N ILE A 93 24.27 -44.91 9.84
CA ILE A 93 22.95 -44.85 10.49
C ILE A 93 22.99 -43.98 11.75
N LYS A 94 24.18 -43.74 12.33
CA LYS A 94 24.34 -43.10 13.65
C LYS A 94 24.86 -41.64 13.64
N ARG A 95 25.16 -41.04 12.48
CA ARG A 95 25.54 -39.61 12.30
C ARG A 95 24.57 -38.98 11.29
N GLU A 96 23.85 -37.87 11.44
CA GLU A 96 23.59 -36.83 12.46
C GLU A 96 22.33 -36.03 11.94
N PRO A 97 21.88 -34.91 12.56
CA PRO A 97 20.53 -34.30 12.51
C PRO A 97 20.31 -33.31 11.35
N PHE A 98 19.07 -32.82 11.14
CA PHE A 98 18.83 -31.68 10.24
C PHE A 98 17.98 -30.55 10.84
N SER A 99 18.70 -29.48 11.19
CA SER A 99 18.25 -28.10 11.35
C SER A 99 17.84 -27.44 10.03
N GLN A 100 16.95 -26.45 10.13
CA GLN A 100 16.44 -25.62 9.04
C GLN A 100 17.52 -24.75 8.37
N THR A 101 17.51 -24.66 7.03
CA THR A 101 17.94 -23.45 6.30
C THR A 101 17.08 -23.20 5.04
N LYS A 102 16.79 -21.91 4.80
CA LYS A 102 15.96 -21.34 3.73
C LYS A 102 16.68 -21.34 2.36
N ARG A 103 15.97 -21.71 1.27
CA ARG A 103 15.77 -20.86 0.06
C ARG A 103 14.93 -21.52 -1.06
N LYS A 104 13.88 -20.78 -1.46
CA LYS A 104 13.22 -20.55 -2.78
C LYS A 104 13.03 -21.67 -3.83
N LYS A 105 11.74 -21.90 -4.11
CA LYS A 105 11.01 -21.92 -5.40
C LYS A 105 11.51 -22.82 -6.54
N THR A 106 10.78 -23.92 -6.75
CA THR A 106 10.01 -24.25 -7.99
C THR A 106 9.04 -25.39 -7.68
N ARG A 107 7.78 -25.30 -8.17
CA ARG A 107 6.75 -26.37 -8.04
C ARG A 107 7.08 -27.54 -8.98
N PRO A 108 6.65 -28.78 -8.68
CA PRO A 108 5.34 -29.24 -9.18
C PRO A 108 4.52 -30.02 -8.12
N ALA A 109 3.23 -30.15 -8.44
CA ALA A 109 2.20 -30.72 -7.60
C ALA A 109 2.40 -32.22 -7.32
N TYR A 110 2.74 -32.57 -6.08
CA TYR A 110 2.42 -33.86 -5.47
C TYR A 110 2.17 -33.66 -3.98
N ALA A 111 1.02 -34.15 -3.51
CA ALA A 111 0.59 -34.10 -2.13
C ALA A 111 1.57 -34.85 -1.23
N TYR A 112 2.26 -34.13 -0.35
CA TYR A 112 3.02 -34.72 0.75
C TYR A 112 2.19 -34.61 2.03
N GLY A 113 1.65 -35.75 2.47
CA GLY A 113 1.31 -35.98 3.87
C GLY A 113 2.59 -36.29 4.66
N PRO A 114 2.77 -35.76 5.88
CA PRO A 114 3.88 -36.16 6.72
C PRO A 114 3.53 -37.50 7.40
N GLY A 115 4.16 -38.57 6.94
CA GLY A 115 4.10 -39.88 7.56
C GLY A 115 5.31 -40.70 7.15
N CYS A 116 6.43 -40.55 7.85
CA CYS A 116 7.57 -41.45 7.70
C CYS A 116 7.59 -42.46 8.84
N CYS A 117 7.41 -43.72 8.42
CA CYS A 117 7.96 -44.96 8.98
C CYS A 117 7.45 -45.44 10.34
N LEU A 118 6.53 -46.42 10.29
CA LEU A 118 6.82 -47.83 10.62
C LEU A 118 5.69 -48.68 10.01
N SER A 119 6.00 -49.32 8.88
CA SER A 119 5.06 -50.11 8.08
C SER A 119 4.84 -51.51 8.66
N ALA A 120 3.57 -51.81 8.97
CA ALA A 120 2.77 -52.98 8.54
C ALA A 120 3.25 -54.44 8.76
N GLY A 121 4.47 -54.72 9.23
CA GLY A 121 4.95 -56.11 9.36
C GLY A 121 4.60 -56.84 10.66
N THR A 122 4.20 -56.14 11.73
CA THR A 122 4.09 -56.71 13.08
C THR A 122 2.67 -56.80 13.65
N HIS A 123 1.65 -56.27 12.97
CA HIS A 123 0.27 -56.32 13.46
C HIS A 123 -0.56 -57.49 12.92
N GLU A 124 -0.15 -58.10 11.80
CA GLU A 124 -0.91 -59.21 11.19
C GLU A 124 -0.78 -60.53 12.00
N ALA A 125 0.33 -60.71 12.74
CA ALA A 125 0.53 -61.86 13.61
C ALA A 125 -0.06 -61.69 15.04
N ALA A 126 -0.44 -60.48 15.44
CA ALA A 126 -1.13 -60.22 16.71
C ALA A 126 -2.67 -60.24 16.57
N SER A 127 -3.20 -60.08 15.35
CA SER A 127 -4.63 -60.11 15.06
C SER A 127 -5.29 -61.49 15.21
N LYS A 128 -4.51 -62.58 15.28
CA LYS A 128 -5.02 -63.94 15.53
C LYS A 128 -5.13 -64.33 17.01
N LYS A 129 -4.91 -63.40 17.95
CA LYS A 129 -5.34 -63.56 19.34
C LYS A 129 -6.36 -62.48 19.69
N THR A 130 -7.62 -62.76 19.37
CA THR A 130 -8.78 -61.99 19.79
C THR A 130 -8.79 -61.89 21.31
N THR A 131 -8.21 -60.81 21.84
CA THR A 131 -8.54 -60.35 23.19
C THR A 131 -9.86 -59.61 23.01
N ALA A 132 -10.94 -60.11 23.62
CA ALA A 132 -12.29 -59.60 23.43
C ALA A 132 -12.32 -58.05 23.56
N VAL A 133 -12.65 -57.36 22.46
CA VAL A 133 -12.91 -55.91 22.51
C VAL A 133 -14.26 -55.74 23.20
N LEU A 134 -14.23 -55.24 24.43
CA LEU A 134 -15.44 -54.99 25.20
C LEU A 134 -16.13 -53.73 24.66
N LEU A 135 -17.44 -53.84 24.43
CA LEU A 135 -18.31 -52.69 24.17
C LEU A 135 -18.70 -52.10 25.52
N ALA A 136 -18.23 -50.89 25.81
CA ALA A 136 -18.64 -50.17 27.02
C ALA A 136 -19.92 -49.37 26.73
N SER A 137 -20.94 -49.54 27.58
CA SER A 137 -22.10 -48.64 27.63
C SER A 137 -21.73 -47.31 28.29
N ASP A 138 -21.04 -47.38 29.43
CA ASP A 138 -20.51 -46.25 30.18
C ASP A 138 -18.99 -46.39 30.36
N PHE A 139 -18.22 -45.33 30.10
CA PHE A 139 -16.77 -45.28 30.20
C PHE A 139 -16.33 -44.09 31.06
N LEU A 140 -15.63 -44.36 32.17
CA LEU A 140 -15.09 -43.32 33.05
C LEU A 140 -13.66 -42.97 32.61
N LEU A 141 -13.45 -41.72 32.18
CA LEU A 141 -12.12 -41.23 31.85
C LEU A 141 -11.48 -40.62 33.11
N ALA A 142 -10.53 -41.36 33.72
CA ALA A 142 -9.83 -40.98 34.93
C ALA A 142 -8.30 -41.14 34.78
N THR A 143 -7.54 -40.59 35.73
CA THR A 143 -6.06 -40.67 35.76
C THR A 143 -5.50 -42.07 36.08
N GLY A 144 -6.38 -43.05 36.32
CA GLY A 144 -6.06 -44.46 36.57
C GLY A 144 -6.75 -45.38 35.56
N LEU A 145 -6.48 -45.21 34.26
CA LEU A 145 -6.97 -46.13 33.23
C LEU A 145 -6.25 -47.48 33.34
N GLU A 146 -6.97 -48.53 33.74
CA GLU A 146 -6.46 -49.91 33.74
C GLU A 146 -6.42 -50.50 32.32
N LYS A 147 -5.67 -51.60 32.12
CA LYS A 147 -5.36 -52.21 30.82
C LYS A 147 -6.62 -52.73 30.11
N THR A 148 -7.29 -51.89 29.32
CA THR A 148 -8.52 -52.26 28.61
C THR A 148 -8.46 -51.97 27.11
N ASN A 149 -8.88 -52.93 26.28
CA ASN A 149 -9.12 -52.76 24.85
C ASN A 149 -10.61 -52.46 24.62
N ILE A 150 -10.98 -51.19 24.52
CA ILE A 150 -12.37 -50.70 24.45
C ILE A 150 -12.57 -49.88 23.18
N LEU A 151 -13.69 -50.11 22.49
CA LEU A 151 -14.14 -49.27 21.37
C LEU A 151 -15.26 -48.34 21.85
N LEU A 152 -14.99 -47.02 21.85
CA LEU A 152 -15.96 -45.98 22.18
C LEU A 152 -16.71 -45.57 20.91
N LYS A 153 -18.01 -45.87 20.86
CA LYS A 153 -18.88 -45.56 19.73
C LYS A 153 -19.72 -44.30 20.00
N LYS A 154 -20.47 -43.85 18.99
CA LYS A 154 -21.37 -42.68 19.05
C LYS A 154 -22.32 -42.67 20.25
N ASN A 155 -22.79 -43.85 20.69
CA ASN A 155 -23.70 -44.03 21.82
C ASN A 155 -22.99 -44.38 23.15
N THR A 156 -21.67 -44.55 23.15
CA THR A 156 -20.91 -44.80 24.39
C THR A 156 -20.88 -43.53 25.21
N LYS A 157 -21.29 -43.64 26.47
CA LYS A 157 -21.30 -42.50 27.41
C LYS A 157 -19.91 -42.36 28.03
N VAL A 158 -19.27 -41.21 27.85
CA VAL A 158 -17.95 -40.92 28.43
C VAL A 158 -18.11 -39.92 29.57
N LEU A 159 -17.83 -40.37 30.79
CA LEU A 159 -17.87 -39.56 32.00
C LEU A 159 -16.52 -38.90 32.23
N VAL A 160 -16.51 -37.57 32.35
CA VAL A 160 -15.30 -36.77 32.63
C VAL A 160 -15.53 -35.92 33.87
N GLU A 161 -14.62 -36.04 34.85
CA GLU A 161 -14.71 -35.32 36.11
C GLU A 161 -13.32 -34.96 36.64
N LYS A 162 -13.06 -33.67 36.93
CA LYS A 162 -11.83 -33.15 37.56
C LYS A 162 -10.52 -33.66 36.93
N ILE A 163 -10.43 -33.65 35.60
CA ILE A 163 -9.18 -33.97 34.87
C ILE A 163 -8.79 -32.86 33.90
N ALA A 164 -7.50 -32.78 33.61
CA ALA A 164 -6.96 -32.02 32.49
C ALA A 164 -6.72 -32.96 31.30
N MET A 165 -7.06 -32.54 30.09
CA MET A 165 -6.79 -33.33 28.88
C MET A 165 -6.41 -32.46 27.68
N SER A 166 -5.70 -33.06 26.73
CA SER A 166 -5.32 -32.36 25.51
C SER A 166 -6.55 -32.04 24.65
N HIS A 167 -6.55 -30.90 23.96
CA HIS A 167 -7.66 -30.49 23.09
C HIS A 167 -8.00 -31.51 21.99
N VAL A 168 -6.99 -32.19 21.43
CA VAL A 168 -7.20 -33.25 20.44
C VAL A 168 -8.03 -34.39 21.04
N LEU A 169 -7.68 -34.86 22.24
CA LEU A 169 -8.47 -35.90 22.91
C LEU A 169 -9.88 -35.40 23.22
N PHE A 170 -10.00 -34.21 23.79
CA PHE A 170 -11.29 -33.63 24.17
C PHE A 170 -12.24 -33.48 22.98
N PHE A 171 -11.79 -32.86 21.88
CA PHE A 171 -12.62 -32.66 20.69
C PHE A 171 -12.98 -33.98 20.01
N ARG A 172 -12.06 -34.95 19.95
CA ARG A 172 -12.39 -36.29 19.41
C ARG A 172 -13.46 -36.99 20.23
N LEU A 173 -13.39 -36.94 21.56
CA LEU A 173 -14.45 -37.48 22.42
C LEU A 173 -15.78 -36.75 22.18
N LEU A 174 -15.74 -35.42 22.06
CA LEU A 174 -16.91 -34.57 21.82
C LEU A 174 -17.62 -34.88 20.49
N GLU A 175 -16.86 -35.30 19.46
CA GLU A 175 -17.40 -35.66 18.14
C GLU A 175 -17.85 -37.12 18.01
N ASN A 176 -17.32 -38.03 18.83
CA ASN A 176 -17.46 -39.49 18.61
C ASN A 176 -18.20 -40.23 19.72
N THR A 177 -18.51 -39.57 20.84
CA THR A 177 -19.10 -40.23 22.01
C THR A 177 -20.17 -39.35 22.65
N VAL A 178 -20.99 -39.89 23.57
CA VAL A 178 -21.90 -39.10 24.41
C VAL A 178 -21.10 -38.57 25.60
N LEU A 179 -20.58 -37.35 25.51
CA LEU A 179 -19.71 -36.76 26.53
C LEU A 179 -20.54 -36.16 27.68
N CYS A 180 -20.26 -36.60 28.91
CA CYS A 180 -20.92 -36.16 30.13
C CYS A 180 -19.90 -35.55 31.09
N VAL A 181 -19.88 -34.21 31.13
CA VAL A 181 -18.99 -33.43 31.99
C VAL A 181 -19.68 -33.16 33.34
N LYS A 182 -19.26 -33.87 34.39
CA LYS A 182 -19.86 -33.75 35.74
C LYS A 182 -19.32 -32.56 36.54
N SER A 183 -18.11 -32.11 36.26
CA SER A 183 -17.43 -31.00 36.95
C SER A 183 -16.50 -30.25 36.00
N ARG A 184 -15.62 -29.37 36.49
CA ARG A 184 -14.69 -28.62 35.64
C ARG A 184 -13.67 -29.56 34.96
N VAL A 185 -13.47 -29.35 33.67
CA VAL A 185 -12.47 -30.04 32.84
C VAL A 185 -11.50 -29.00 32.32
N SER A 186 -10.21 -29.26 32.48
CA SER A 186 -9.18 -28.38 31.92
C SER A 186 -8.73 -28.91 30.56
N VAL A 187 -8.61 -28.03 29.56
CA VAL A 187 -8.16 -28.40 28.21
C VAL A 187 -6.86 -27.68 27.89
N PHE A 188 -5.84 -28.45 27.50
CA PHE A 188 -4.50 -27.95 27.19
C PHE A 188 -4.05 -28.27 25.75
N PRO A 189 -3.07 -27.53 25.19
CA PRO A 189 -2.54 -27.83 23.86
C PRO A 189 -1.91 -29.22 23.78
N HIS A 190 -2.24 -29.97 22.74
CA HIS A 190 -1.68 -31.29 22.49
C HIS A 190 -0.23 -31.15 22.01
N LYS A 191 0.68 -31.88 22.63
CA LYS A 191 2.07 -32.00 22.18
C LYS A 191 2.35 -33.44 21.79
N GLN A 192 2.99 -33.61 20.64
CA GLN A 192 3.31 -34.93 20.12
C GLN A 192 4.25 -35.65 21.10
N ASN A 193 3.92 -36.90 21.42
CA ASN A 193 4.64 -37.76 22.38
C ASN A 193 4.50 -37.40 23.87
N GLU A 194 3.65 -36.43 24.22
CA GLU A 194 3.32 -36.16 25.63
C GLU A 194 1.98 -36.80 26.04
N ASP A 195 1.81 -36.97 27.36
CA ASP A 195 0.60 -37.52 27.95
C ASP A 195 -0.60 -36.59 27.72
N CYS A 196 -1.66 -37.14 27.12
CA CYS A 196 -2.88 -36.42 26.76
C CYS A 196 -3.85 -36.20 27.93
N ILE A 197 -3.53 -36.68 29.13
CA ILE A 197 -4.30 -36.50 30.37
C ILE A 197 -3.33 -36.11 31.48
N GLN A 198 -3.69 -35.11 32.29
CA GLN A 198 -2.90 -34.60 33.40
C GLN A 198 -3.79 -34.35 34.63
N LYS A 199 -3.19 -34.24 35.82
CA LYS A 199 -3.92 -33.89 37.05
C LYS A 199 -4.35 -32.42 37.03
N GLU A 200 -3.47 -31.53 36.59
CA GLU A 200 -3.71 -30.10 36.40
C GLU A 200 -3.08 -29.67 35.07
N ALA A 201 -3.66 -28.67 34.41
CA ALA A 201 -3.10 -28.11 33.20
C ALA A 201 -2.12 -26.98 33.57
N ASP A 202 -0.88 -27.05 33.06
CA ASP A 202 0.03 -25.90 33.09
C ASP A 202 -0.58 -24.77 32.27
N GLY A 203 -0.94 -23.67 32.93
CA GLY A 203 -1.71 -22.55 32.34
C GLY A 203 -0.97 -21.69 31.32
N ASP A 204 0.22 -22.09 30.86
CA ASP A 204 1.14 -21.23 30.12
C ASP A 204 1.08 -21.41 28.59
N ALA A 205 0.56 -22.55 28.11
CA ALA A 205 0.46 -22.83 26.68
C ALA A 205 -0.95 -22.50 26.14
N GLY A 206 -1.05 -21.47 25.30
CA GLY A 206 -2.32 -21.02 24.72
C GLY A 206 -2.86 -21.92 23.62
N LEU A 207 -4.16 -22.22 23.69
CA LEU A 207 -4.91 -23.08 22.78
C LEU A 207 -5.32 -22.36 21.49
N LEU A 208 -5.25 -23.08 20.37
CA LEU A 208 -5.75 -22.66 19.06
C LEU A 208 -6.97 -23.51 18.73
N ILE A 209 -8.10 -22.90 18.39
CA ILE A 209 -9.31 -23.61 17.96
C ILE A 209 -9.69 -23.12 16.57
N THR A 210 -9.74 -24.03 15.60
CA THR A 210 -10.04 -23.70 14.19
C THR A 210 -10.93 -24.74 13.53
N ASN A 211 -11.54 -24.40 12.39
CA ASN A 211 -12.40 -25.32 11.63
C ASN A 211 -11.74 -26.67 11.30
N THR A 212 -10.40 -26.74 11.17
CA THR A 212 -9.70 -27.98 10.78
C THR A 212 -9.72 -29.06 11.86
N GLU A 213 -10.05 -28.69 13.10
CA GLU A 213 -10.09 -29.63 14.22
C GLU A 213 -11.35 -30.49 14.23
N PHE A 214 -12.35 -30.12 13.41
CA PHE A 214 -13.67 -30.72 13.48
C PHE A 214 -14.18 -31.26 12.13
N SER A 215 -14.95 -32.34 12.18
CA SER A 215 -15.64 -32.96 11.04
C SER A 215 -17.10 -32.53 10.97
N GLN A 216 -17.52 -31.93 9.85
CA GLN A 216 -18.90 -31.50 9.64
C GLN A 216 -19.93 -32.65 9.72
N GLU A 217 -19.54 -33.86 9.33
CA GLU A 217 -20.40 -35.06 9.43
C GLU A 217 -20.81 -35.38 10.88
N ARG A 218 -20.03 -34.91 11.86
CA ARG A 218 -20.21 -35.18 13.29
C ARG A 218 -20.79 -33.99 14.07
N ALA A 219 -21.19 -32.93 13.38
CA ALA A 219 -21.71 -31.70 14.01
C ALA A 219 -22.96 -31.93 14.88
N GLY A 220 -23.81 -32.90 14.52
CA GLY A 220 -25.03 -33.23 15.28
C GLY A 220 -24.72 -33.75 16.69
N LEU A 221 -23.83 -34.74 16.81
CA LEU A 221 -23.43 -35.29 18.12
C LEU A 221 -22.67 -34.25 18.94
N PHE A 222 -21.80 -33.46 18.29
CA PHE A 222 -21.12 -32.36 18.93
C PHE A 222 -22.10 -31.38 19.57
N LEU A 223 -23.15 -30.97 18.85
CA LEU A 223 -24.12 -29.99 19.35
C LEU A 223 -24.92 -30.54 20.53
N GLU A 224 -25.36 -31.80 20.48
CA GLU A 224 -26.00 -32.47 21.61
C GLU A 224 -25.10 -32.49 22.85
N ASN A 225 -23.81 -32.78 22.67
CA ASN A 225 -22.85 -32.77 23.76
C ASN A 225 -22.64 -31.35 24.32
N ILE A 226 -22.51 -30.33 23.46
CA ILE A 226 -22.41 -28.93 23.91
C ILE A 226 -23.63 -28.53 24.75
N GLN A 227 -24.84 -28.95 24.37
CA GLN A 227 -26.06 -28.68 25.15
C GLN A 227 -26.03 -29.35 26.53
N ARG A 228 -25.47 -30.55 26.65
CA ARG A 228 -25.32 -31.27 27.93
C ARG A 228 -24.25 -30.66 28.84
N ILE A 229 -23.22 -30.05 28.27
CA ILE A 229 -22.09 -29.48 29.01
C ILE A 229 -22.53 -28.18 29.74
N PRO A 230 -22.30 -28.03 31.06
CA PRO A 230 -22.60 -26.80 31.77
C PRO A 230 -21.79 -25.59 31.27
N GLN A 231 -22.34 -24.38 31.39
CA GLN A 231 -21.61 -23.14 31.07
C GLN A 231 -20.35 -23.04 31.93
N ASN A 232 -19.26 -22.46 31.39
CA ASN A 232 -18.01 -22.24 32.13
C ASN A 232 -17.34 -23.50 32.73
N SER A 233 -17.64 -24.69 32.18
CA SER A 233 -17.10 -25.97 32.68
C SER A 233 -15.80 -26.40 31.99
N ILE A 234 -15.49 -25.83 30.82
CA ILE A 234 -14.25 -26.09 30.07
C ILE A 234 -13.27 -24.97 30.38
N VAL A 235 -12.21 -25.27 31.14
CA VAL A 235 -11.17 -24.30 31.49
C VAL A 235 -9.99 -24.42 30.54
N CYS A 236 -9.60 -23.34 29.87
CA CYS A 236 -8.39 -23.34 29.03
C CYS A 236 -7.72 -21.96 28.96
N SER A 237 -6.43 -21.93 28.63
CA SER A 237 -5.78 -20.72 28.14
C SER A 237 -6.07 -20.63 26.64
N LEU A 238 -6.85 -19.62 26.21
CA LEU A 238 -7.25 -19.47 24.81
C LEU A 238 -6.38 -18.41 24.14
N ARG A 239 -5.66 -18.79 23.09
CA ARG A 239 -4.87 -17.85 22.28
C ARG A 239 -5.62 -17.42 21.02
N LEU A 240 -6.26 -18.36 20.33
CA LEU A 240 -6.97 -18.08 19.08
C LEU A 240 -8.22 -18.95 18.97
N LEU A 241 -9.33 -18.33 18.57
CA LEU A 241 -10.55 -19.03 18.17
C LEU A 241 -11.00 -18.47 16.83
N SER A 242 -11.03 -19.32 15.80
CA SER A 242 -11.40 -18.94 14.43
C SER A 242 -12.33 -19.98 13.83
N LEU A 243 -13.64 -19.75 13.93
CA LEU A 243 -14.66 -20.67 13.47
C LEU A 243 -15.63 -20.00 12.49
N SER A 244 -15.91 -20.68 11.38
CA SER A 244 -16.75 -20.15 10.31
C SER A 244 -17.80 -21.15 9.89
N ASN A 245 -19.07 -20.72 9.90
CA ASN A 245 -20.23 -21.45 9.40
C ASN A 245 -20.33 -22.87 9.94
N SER A 246 -20.22 -22.98 11.27
CA SER A 246 -20.28 -24.26 11.95
C SER A 246 -20.86 -24.16 13.35
N HIS A 247 -21.61 -25.19 13.74
CA HIS A 247 -22.07 -25.40 15.12
C HIS A 247 -20.93 -25.52 16.14
N PHE A 248 -19.69 -25.73 15.69
CA PHE A 248 -18.51 -25.74 16.57
C PHE A 248 -18.32 -24.41 17.31
N ALA A 249 -18.82 -23.29 16.76
CA ALA A 249 -18.79 -21.99 17.43
C ALA A 249 -19.46 -22.03 18.82
N CYS A 250 -20.49 -22.86 19.01
CA CYS A 250 -21.22 -23.00 20.27
C CYS A 250 -20.34 -23.41 21.47
N ILE A 251 -19.14 -23.96 21.23
CA ILE A 251 -18.18 -24.23 22.30
C ILE A 251 -17.77 -23.00 23.08
N LEU A 252 -17.80 -21.81 22.45
CA LEU A 252 -17.47 -20.55 23.09
C LEU A 252 -18.30 -20.32 24.36
N SER A 253 -19.58 -20.72 24.35
CA SER A 253 -20.46 -20.60 25.53
C SER A 253 -20.04 -21.48 26.71
N LYS A 254 -19.20 -22.50 26.49
CA LYS A 254 -18.80 -23.48 27.51
C LYS A 254 -17.39 -23.25 28.04
N ILE A 255 -16.60 -22.46 27.31
CA ILE A 255 -15.22 -22.13 27.66
C ILE A 255 -15.20 -21.03 28.73
N LYS A 256 -14.32 -21.21 29.71
CA LYS A 256 -13.90 -20.20 30.67
C LYS A 256 -12.38 -20.12 30.68
N THR A 257 -11.86 -18.91 30.52
CA THR A 257 -10.40 -18.70 30.55
C THR A 257 -9.92 -18.20 31.92
N PHE A 258 -8.60 -18.22 32.12
CA PHE A 258 -7.97 -17.66 33.31
C PHE A 258 -8.13 -16.12 33.35
N LYS A 259 -8.12 -15.53 34.55
CA LYS A 259 -8.37 -14.08 34.79
C LYS A 259 -7.43 -13.13 34.02
N HIS A 260 -6.26 -13.61 33.61
CA HIS A 260 -5.25 -12.83 32.89
C HIS A 260 -4.97 -13.38 31.48
N ASN A 261 -5.90 -14.17 30.93
CA ASN A 261 -5.76 -14.69 29.57
C ASN A 261 -5.84 -13.56 28.53
N GLU A 262 -4.92 -13.57 27.57
CA GLU A 262 -4.97 -12.69 26.39
C GLU A 262 -5.21 -13.51 25.13
N VAL A 263 -6.36 -13.30 24.51
CA VAL A 263 -6.75 -13.86 23.22
C VAL A 263 -6.18 -12.97 22.12
N GLU A 264 -5.27 -13.51 21.31
CA GLU A 264 -4.75 -12.82 20.14
C GLU A 264 -5.85 -12.56 19.10
N LYS A 265 -6.76 -13.53 18.91
CA LYS A 265 -7.82 -13.42 17.90
C LYS A 265 -9.06 -14.24 18.23
N LEU A 266 -10.21 -13.59 18.24
CA LEU A 266 -11.54 -14.19 18.19
C LEU A 266 -12.19 -13.83 16.85
N GLU A 267 -12.30 -14.80 15.94
CA GLU A 267 -13.01 -14.67 14.66
C GLU A 267 -14.16 -15.68 14.57
N LEU A 268 -15.38 -15.16 14.41
CA LEU A 268 -16.57 -15.97 14.21
C LEU A 268 -17.36 -15.48 13.00
N SER A 269 -17.80 -16.41 12.17
CA SER A 269 -18.72 -16.15 11.06
C SER A 269 -19.88 -17.13 11.11
N ALA A 270 -21.10 -16.62 10.99
CA ALA A 270 -22.30 -17.44 11.00
C ALA A 270 -23.33 -16.96 9.99
N ASP A 271 -23.36 -17.61 8.82
CA ASP A 271 -24.33 -17.35 7.75
C ASP A 271 -25.77 -17.65 8.16
N LYS A 272 -25.96 -18.46 9.22
CA LYS A 272 -27.25 -18.81 9.79
C LYS A 272 -27.17 -18.70 11.32
N GLU A 273 -28.27 -18.28 11.94
CA GLU A 273 -28.38 -18.19 13.39
C GLU A 273 -28.14 -19.53 14.10
N GLU A 274 -28.51 -20.66 13.48
CA GLU A 274 -28.35 -22.01 14.05
C GLU A 274 -26.91 -22.35 14.48
N TYR A 275 -25.91 -21.74 13.86
CA TYR A 275 -24.50 -21.95 14.20
C TYR A 275 -24.07 -21.26 15.50
N VAL A 276 -24.82 -20.25 15.95
CA VAL A 276 -24.51 -19.45 17.14
C VAL A 276 -25.63 -19.48 18.18
N ARG A 277 -26.75 -20.15 17.89
CA ARG A 277 -27.95 -20.21 18.73
C ARG A 277 -27.69 -20.56 20.19
N GLU A 278 -26.80 -21.51 20.48
CA GLU A 278 -26.48 -21.85 21.89
C GLU A 278 -25.70 -20.75 22.61
N ILE A 279 -24.93 -19.93 21.87
CA ILE A 279 -24.23 -18.76 22.41
C ILE A 279 -25.24 -17.64 22.69
N LEU A 280 -26.20 -17.44 21.79
CA LEU A 280 -27.21 -16.38 21.94
C LEU A 280 -28.15 -16.61 23.13
N LYS A 281 -28.36 -17.87 23.56
CA LYS A 281 -29.10 -18.20 24.79
C LYS A 281 -28.40 -17.74 26.08
N ALA A 282 -27.11 -17.42 26.02
CA ALA A 282 -26.37 -16.97 27.20
C ALA A 282 -26.89 -15.62 27.70
N GLN A 283 -26.74 -15.37 29.00
CA GLN A 283 -26.97 -14.04 29.56
C GLN A 283 -25.95 -13.04 29.02
N ASP A 284 -26.32 -11.77 28.95
CA ASP A 284 -25.38 -10.71 28.55
C ASP A 284 -24.21 -10.66 29.53
N ARG A 285 -23.01 -10.41 29.01
CA ARG A 285 -21.75 -10.41 29.78
C ARG A 285 -21.52 -11.69 30.61
N SER A 286 -21.95 -12.85 30.12
CA SER A 286 -21.71 -14.13 30.81
C SER A 286 -20.57 -14.96 30.22
N ILE A 287 -20.04 -14.57 29.06
CA ILE A 287 -18.97 -15.29 28.36
C ILE A 287 -17.64 -14.55 28.55
N TYR A 288 -16.82 -15.05 29.47
CA TYR A 288 -15.52 -14.48 29.78
C TYR A 288 -14.36 -15.29 29.15
N ILE A 289 -13.69 -14.69 28.17
CA ILE A 289 -12.52 -15.28 27.48
C ILE A 289 -11.20 -14.51 27.70
N GLY A 290 -11.20 -13.53 28.61
CA GLY A 290 -10.04 -12.70 28.89
C GLY A 290 -9.95 -11.48 27.96
N GLY A 291 -8.77 -10.85 27.90
CA GLY A 291 -8.51 -9.74 26.99
C GLY A 291 -8.51 -10.20 25.53
N ILE A 292 -8.98 -9.37 24.60
CA ILE A 292 -9.08 -9.69 23.18
C ILE A 292 -8.35 -8.62 22.36
N LYS A 293 -7.31 -9.03 21.64
CA LYS A 293 -6.57 -8.14 20.72
C LYS A 293 -7.32 -7.92 19.41
N LEU A 294 -7.87 -8.97 18.81
CA LEU A 294 -8.60 -8.90 17.54
C LEU A 294 -9.98 -9.55 17.67
N LEU A 295 -11.05 -8.77 17.52
CA LEU A 295 -12.42 -9.26 17.50
C LEU A 295 -13.02 -9.09 16.10
N CYS A 296 -13.35 -10.20 15.44
CA CYS A 296 -14.00 -10.21 14.14
C CYS A 296 -15.28 -11.05 14.19
N LEU A 297 -16.45 -10.41 14.11
CA LEU A 297 -17.74 -11.09 14.08
C LEU A 297 -18.42 -10.81 12.74
N LYS A 298 -18.90 -11.87 12.07
CA LYS A 298 -19.55 -11.78 10.76
C LYS A 298 -20.93 -12.43 10.77
N LYS A 299 -21.89 -11.78 10.11
CA LYS A 299 -23.28 -12.17 9.97
C LYS A 299 -23.93 -12.39 11.33
N HIS A 300 -24.68 -13.47 11.54
CA HIS A 300 -25.36 -13.73 12.84
C HIS A 300 -24.39 -13.83 14.03
N ALA A 301 -23.08 -14.00 13.81
CA ALA A 301 -22.11 -13.98 14.90
C ALA A 301 -21.98 -12.60 15.56
N VAL A 302 -22.40 -11.51 14.91
CA VAL A 302 -22.38 -10.16 15.51
C VAL A 302 -23.27 -10.09 16.75
N ASN A 303 -24.39 -10.80 16.77
CA ASN A 303 -25.29 -10.92 17.92
C ASN A 303 -24.65 -11.55 19.18
N ILE A 304 -23.45 -12.13 19.07
CA ILE A 304 -22.70 -12.63 20.24
C ILE A 304 -22.10 -11.47 21.05
N LEU A 305 -21.90 -10.29 20.44
CA LEU A 305 -21.17 -9.19 21.07
C LEU A 305 -21.71 -8.80 22.47
N PRO A 306 -23.03 -8.68 22.72
CA PRO A 306 -23.56 -8.37 24.06
C PRO A 306 -23.32 -9.50 25.08
N LYS A 307 -23.07 -10.72 24.62
CA LYS A 307 -22.83 -11.91 25.45
C LYS A 307 -21.41 -11.97 25.99
N LEU A 308 -20.47 -11.28 25.35
CA LEU A 308 -19.06 -11.26 25.74
C LEU A 308 -18.84 -10.35 26.96
N ASP A 309 -18.11 -10.87 27.94
CA ASP A 309 -17.59 -10.12 29.08
C ASP A 309 -16.14 -9.69 28.79
N ILE A 310 -15.99 -8.48 28.23
CA ILE A 310 -14.69 -7.90 27.88
C ILE A 310 -14.13 -7.15 29.11
N PRO A 311 -12.89 -7.42 29.55
CA PRO A 311 -12.29 -6.72 30.69
C PRO A 311 -12.28 -5.19 30.55
N GLU A 312 -12.41 -4.46 31.66
CA GLU A 312 -12.34 -2.98 31.67
C GLU A 312 -11.01 -2.44 31.14
N ASN A 313 -9.91 -3.14 31.40
CA ASN A 313 -8.57 -2.78 30.95
C ASN A 313 -8.23 -3.34 29.56
N ASN A 314 -9.18 -3.91 28.82
CA ASN A 314 -8.90 -4.50 27.52
C ASN A 314 -8.42 -3.46 26.50
N GLU A 315 -7.28 -3.74 25.86
CA GLU A 315 -6.73 -2.96 24.76
C GLU A 315 -6.82 -3.74 23.46
N MET A 316 -7.89 -3.51 22.70
CA MET A 316 -8.14 -4.16 21.42
C MET A 316 -7.40 -3.45 20.30
N ASP A 317 -6.61 -4.19 19.55
CA ASP A 317 -6.03 -3.69 18.31
C ASP A 317 -7.12 -3.45 17.27
N LYS A 318 -8.03 -4.41 17.05
CA LYS A 318 -9.04 -4.27 15.98
C LYS A 318 -10.40 -4.86 16.33
N LEU A 319 -11.45 -4.06 16.10
CA LEU A 319 -12.84 -4.49 16.06
C LEU A 319 -13.35 -4.45 14.61
N ARG A 320 -13.81 -5.60 14.10
CA ARG A 320 -14.47 -5.71 12.80
C ARG A 320 -15.80 -6.43 12.94
N LEU A 321 -16.86 -5.75 12.58
CA LEU A 321 -18.22 -6.29 12.59
C LEU A 321 -18.73 -6.22 11.16
N SER A 322 -19.31 -7.32 10.68
CA SER A 322 -19.86 -7.41 9.33
C SER A 322 -21.21 -8.08 9.36
N ALA A 323 -22.24 -7.51 8.75
CA ALA A 323 -23.57 -8.09 8.64
C ALA A 323 -24.21 -7.68 7.30
N ASP A 324 -25.02 -8.57 6.75
CA ASP A 324 -25.70 -8.36 5.47
C ASP A 324 -27.14 -7.83 5.68
N SER A 325 -27.70 -7.96 6.89
CA SER A 325 -29.07 -7.54 7.24
C SER A 325 -29.20 -7.09 8.69
N GLU A 326 -30.29 -6.38 9.03
CA GLU A 326 -30.58 -5.99 10.42
C GLU A 326 -30.87 -7.18 11.35
N GLU A 327 -31.43 -8.27 10.82
CA GLU A 327 -31.71 -9.51 11.57
C GLU A 327 -30.43 -10.07 12.21
N GLN A 328 -29.31 -10.00 11.48
CA GLN A 328 -28.01 -10.48 11.92
C GLN A 328 -27.38 -9.64 13.05
N ILE A 329 -27.97 -8.48 13.36
CA ILE A 329 -27.54 -7.57 14.43
C ILE A 329 -28.68 -7.25 15.42
N ALA A 330 -29.80 -7.97 15.36
CA ALA A 330 -31.01 -7.69 16.14
C ALA A 330 -30.74 -7.66 17.66
N ASP A 331 -29.97 -8.60 18.19
CA ASP A 331 -29.64 -8.64 19.62
C ASP A 331 -28.77 -7.45 20.04
N VAL A 332 -27.83 -7.03 19.19
CA VAL A 332 -27.00 -5.84 19.43
C VAL A 332 -27.87 -4.59 19.46
N LEU A 333 -28.83 -4.48 18.55
CA LEU A 333 -29.75 -3.33 18.47
C LEU A 333 -30.78 -3.31 19.60
N GLY A 334 -31.12 -4.47 20.16
CA GLY A 334 -31.98 -4.62 21.34
C GLY A 334 -31.30 -4.23 22.66
N ALA A 335 -29.96 -4.19 22.70
CA ALA A 335 -29.22 -3.77 23.88
C ALA A 335 -29.48 -2.29 24.24
N GLU A 336 -29.29 -1.95 25.52
CA GLU A 336 -29.33 -0.55 25.97
C GLU A 336 -28.26 0.29 25.26
N ASP A 337 -28.54 1.58 25.06
CA ASP A 337 -27.56 2.52 24.50
C ASP A 337 -26.34 2.58 25.42
N ARG A 338 -25.14 2.48 24.84
CA ARG A 338 -23.87 2.31 25.58
C ARG A 338 -23.87 1.11 26.54
N GLY A 339 -24.71 0.11 26.29
CA GLY A 339 -24.81 -1.12 27.09
C GLY A 339 -23.68 -2.12 26.83
N ILE A 340 -23.03 -2.05 25.67
CA ILE A 340 -22.02 -3.03 25.23
C ILE A 340 -20.62 -2.46 25.44
N TRP A 341 -19.92 -2.95 26.46
CA TRP A 341 -18.55 -2.55 26.74
C TRP A 341 -17.55 -3.24 25.80
N ILE A 342 -16.69 -2.46 25.14
CA ILE A 342 -15.66 -2.98 24.20
C ILE A 342 -14.22 -2.58 24.56
N GLY A 343 -14.02 -1.89 25.69
CA GLY A 343 -12.69 -1.46 26.15
C GLY A 343 -12.09 -0.31 25.34
N LYS A 344 -10.76 -0.31 25.17
CA LYS A 344 -10.03 0.57 24.24
C LYS A 344 -9.90 -0.13 22.89
N VAL A 345 -10.06 0.61 21.79
CA VAL A 345 -10.01 0.08 20.42
C VAL A 345 -9.12 0.97 19.55
N LYS A 346 -8.07 0.40 18.94
CA LYS A 346 -7.20 1.13 18.01
C LYS A 346 -7.80 1.27 16.62
N TYR A 347 -8.41 0.21 16.08
CA TYR A 347 -9.00 0.19 14.74
C TYR A 347 -10.46 -0.28 14.76
N MET A 348 -11.38 0.54 14.27
CA MET A 348 -12.80 0.18 14.14
C MET A 348 -13.29 0.44 12.71
N GLU A 349 -13.96 -0.55 12.15
CA GLU A 349 -14.54 -0.49 10.80
C GLU A 349 -15.98 -1.00 10.85
N LEU A 350 -16.93 -0.12 10.56
CA LEU A 350 -18.35 -0.41 10.46
C LEU A 350 -18.85 0.01 9.08
N ARG A 351 -19.49 -0.91 8.38
CA ARG A 351 -20.10 -0.67 7.07
C ARG A 351 -21.61 -0.90 7.21
N ASN A 352 -22.39 -0.48 6.22
CA ASN A 352 -23.81 -0.80 6.06
C ASN A 352 -24.64 -0.79 7.36
N CYS A 353 -25.37 -1.87 7.67
CA CYS A 353 -26.26 -1.95 8.84
C CYS A 353 -25.48 -1.98 10.16
N GLU A 354 -24.19 -2.32 10.13
CA GLU A 354 -23.28 -2.30 11.26
C GLU A 354 -22.96 -0.88 11.71
N VAL A 355 -23.30 0.15 10.93
CA VAL A 355 -23.24 1.52 11.45
C VAL A 355 -24.30 1.75 12.53
N ALA A 356 -25.46 1.07 12.45
CA ALA A 356 -26.56 1.20 13.41
C ALA A 356 -26.22 0.72 14.83
N ILE A 357 -25.18 -0.12 14.99
CA ILE A 357 -24.77 -0.61 16.31
C ILE A 357 -23.91 0.39 17.08
N LEU A 358 -23.38 1.42 16.42
CA LEU A 358 -22.44 2.37 17.01
C LEU A 358 -22.97 3.02 18.32
N PRO A 359 -24.25 3.44 18.44
CA PRO A 359 -24.80 3.97 19.69
C PRO A 359 -24.85 2.96 20.85
N LYS A 360 -24.82 1.67 20.56
CA LYS A 360 -24.89 0.58 21.54
C LYS A 360 -23.53 0.29 22.17
N LEU A 361 -22.46 0.66 21.47
CA LEU A 361 -21.08 0.44 21.91
C LEU A 361 -20.67 1.49 22.96
N ARG A 362 -19.98 1.02 24.00
CA ARG A 362 -19.35 1.83 25.03
C ARG A 362 -17.85 1.56 25.04
N MET A 363 -17.08 2.60 24.73
CA MET A 363 -15.63 2.59 24.81
C MET A 363 -15.15 3.22 26.11
N HIS A 364 -13.90 2.92 26.47
CA HIS A 364 -13.23 3.57 27.58
C HIS A 364 -13.12 5.10 27.35
N THR A 365 -13.20 5.91 28.40
CA THR A 365 -13.13 7.38 28.31
C THR A 365 -11.82 7.86 27.68
N ASN A 366 -10.71 7.27 28.10
CA ASN A 366 -9.36 7.49 27.55
C ASN A 366 -9.06 6.65 26.29
N ASN A 367 -10.07 6.33 25.47
CA ASN A 367 -9.84 5.61 24.22
C ASN A 367 -9.03 6.47 23.24
N ARG A 368 -7.94 5.92 22.71
CA ARG A 368 -7.10 6.54 21.68
C ARG A 368 -7.11 5.66 20.44
N MET A 369 -7.97 6.00 19.50
CA MET A 369 -8.20 5.27 18.27
C MET A 369 -7.26 5.75 17.16
N ASP A 370 -6.58 4.82 16.50
CA ASP A 370 -5.77 5.12 15.32
C ASP A 370 -6.66 5.34 14.08
N MET A 371 -7.78 4.62 13.97
CA MET A 371 -8.71 4.77 12.83
C MET A 371 -10.14 4.37 13.17
N LEU A 372 -11.09 5.24 12.80
CA LEU A 372 -12.51 4.94 12.67
C LEU A 372 -12.94 5.06 11.21
N SER A 373 -13.54 4.01 10.65
CA SER A 373 -14.11 4.01 9.30
C SER A 373 -15.59 3.64 9.34
N LEU A 374 -16.45 4.55 8.86
CA LEU A 374 -17.90 4.41 8.79
C LEU A 374 -18.37 4.55 7.33
N SER A 375 -19.21 3.64 6.86
CA SER A 375 -19.82 3.74 5.52
C SER A 375 -21.23 3.19 5.54
N ALA A 376 -22.21 3.93 5.01
CA ALA A 376 -23.58 3.46 4.90
C ALA A 376 -24.17 3.77 3.52
N ASP A 377 -24.62 2.74 2.83
CA ASP A 377 -25.10 2.80 1.45
C ASP A 377 -26.50 3.40 1.34
N ASN A 378 -27.31 3.33 2.40
CA ASN A 378 -28.64 3.92 2.46
C ASN A 378 -28.92 4.63 3.81
N ARG A 379 -29.98 5.45 3.86
CA ARG A 379 -30.37 6.21 5.05
C ARG A 379 -30.90 5.32 6.18
N GLU A 380 -31.57 4.21 5.86
CA GLU A 380 -32.16 3.29 6.84
C GLU A 380 -31.09 2.69 7.77
N GLN A 381 -29.94 2.32 7.21
CA GLN A 381 -28.77 1.81 7.94
C GLN A 381 -28.24 2.75 9.04
N ILE A 382 -28.57 4.04 8.98
CA ILE A 382 -28.12 5.02 9.98
C ILE A 382 -29.27 5.63 10.78
N ALA A 383 -30.53 5.24 10.52
CA ALA A 383 -31.71 5.85 11.14
C ALA A 383 -31.65 5.79 12.68
N LYS A 384 -31.21 4.66 13.22
CA LYS A 384 -31.01 4.45 14.67
C LYS A 384 -29.94 5.38 15.25
N VAL A 385 -28.89 5.67 14.48
CA VAL A 385 -27.83 6.60 14.87
C VAL A 385 -28.29 8.06 14.79
N LEU A 386 -29.12 8.39 13.79
CA LEU A 386 -29.68 9.74 13.66
C LEU A 386 -30.65 10.10 14.78
N ALA A 387 -31.33 9.10 15.36
CA ALA A 387 -32.27 9.28 16.45
C ALA A 387 -31.61 9.65 17.80
N VAL A 388 -30.31 9.37 17.99
CA VAL A 388 -29.64 9.70 19.25
C VAL A 388 -29.29 11.19 19.38
N LYS A 389 -29.03 11.64 20.61
CA LYS A 389 -28.66 13.05 20.89
C LYS A 389 -27.32 13.41 20.24
N LYS A 390 -27.10 14.70 19.99
CA LYS A 390 -25.79 15.20 19.50
C LYS A 390 -24.68 14.83 20.46
N GLU A 391 -23.49 14.57 19.91
CA GLU A 391 -22.27 14.23 20.66
C GLU A 391 -22.45 13.08 21.68
N SER A 392 -23.47 12.24 21.50
CA SER A 392 -23.80 11.16 22.45
C SER A 392 -23.03 9.87 22.16
N ILE A 393 -22.31 9.77 21.05
CA ILE A 393 -21.51 8.60 20.71
C ILE A 393 -20.04 8.96 20.97
N TRP A 394 -19.55 8.71 22.18
CA TRP A 394 -18.17 9.00 22.54
C TRP A 394 -17.20 8.06 21.83
N ILE A 395 -16.31 8.60 21.00
CA ILE A 395 -15.27 7.81 20.30
C ILE A 395 -13.85 8.03 20.84
N GLY A 396 -13.67 9.01 21.74
CA GLY A 396 -12.38 9.32 22.37
C GLY A 396 -11.50 10.24 21.51
N GLU A 397 -10.18 10.07 21.62
CA GLU A 397 -9.20 10.63 20.69
C GLU A 397 -9.15 9.74 19.43
N THR A 398 -9.18 10.32 18.25
CA THR A 398 -9.17 9.60 16.97
C THR A 398 -8.20 10.27 16.00
N LYS A 399 -7.18 9.53 15.57
CA LYS A 399 -6.19 10.02 14.61
C LYS A 399 -6.72 10.09 13.18
N LYS A 400 -7.49 9.09 12.74
CA LYS A 400 -8.03 9.04 11.37
C LYS A 400 -9.52 8.75 11.38
N LEU A 401 -10.30 9.62 10.76
CA LEU A 401 -11.75 9.48 10.66
C LEU A 401 -12.15 9.49 9.18
N TYR A 402 -12.64 8.33 8.72
CA TYR A 402 -13.18 8.13 7.38
C TYR A 402 -14.68 7.94 7.48
N ILE A 403 -15.47 8.83 6.87
CA ILE A 403 -16.93 8.69 6.86
C ILE A 403 -17.45 8.80 5.43
N ARG A 404 -18.16 7.78 4.98
CA ARG A 404 -18.59 7.65 3.58
C ARG A 404 -20.10 7.49 3.43
N LYS A 405 -20.63 8.02 2.33
CA LYS A 405 -22.02 7.95 1.88
C LYS A 405 -22.97 8.49 2.97
N HIS A 406 -24.09 7.81 3.25
CA HIS A 406 -25.06 8.30 4.23
C HIS A 406 -24.48 8.48 5.63
N ALA A 407 -23.42 7.72 5.98
CA ALA A 407 -22.79 7.79 7.30
C ALA A 407 -22.25 9.19 7.62
N VAL A 408 -22.02 10.08 6.63
CA VAL A 408 -21.60 11.47 6.86
C VAL A 408 -22.56 12.21 7.80
N ASN A 409 -23.87 11.90 7.76
CA ASN A 409 -24.86 12.49 8.66
C ASN A 409 -24.70 12.09 10.14
N ILE A 410 -23.83 11.13 10.46
CA ILE A 410 -23.53 10.71 11.83
C ILE A 410 -22.53 11.64 12.50
N LEU A 411 -21.78 12.44 11.73
CA LEU A 411 -20.72 13.30 12.27
C LEU A 411 -21.17 14.15 13.48
N PRO A 412 -22.36 14.81 13.50
CA PRO A 412 -22.84 15.58 14.68
C PRO A 412 -23.18 14.72 15.91
N LYS A 413 -23.30 13.41 15.74
CA LYS A 413 -23.61 12.46 16.82
C LYS A 413 -22.35 11.95 17.51
N LEU A 414 -21.20 12.06 16.85
CA LEU A 414 -19.91 11.64 17.40
C LEU A 414 -19.42 12.66 18.43
N GLY A 415 -19.11 12.19 19.63
CA GLY A 415 -18.40 12.92 20.67
C GLY A 415 -16.89 12.74 20.48
N ILE A 416 -16.24 13.77 19.95
CA ILE A 416 -14.79 13.83 19.75
C ILE A 416 -14.16 14.66 20.87
N SER A 417 -13.06 14.18 21.44
CA SER A 417 -12.34 14.91 22.49
C SER A 417 -11.96 16.34 22.06
N THR A 418 -12.07 17.32 22.96
CA THR A 418 -11.61 18.70 22.71
C THR A 418 -10.09 18.79 22.59
N ALA A 419 -9.37 17.83 23.17
CA ALA A 419 -7.92 17.70 23.02
C ALA A 419 -7.50 16.89 21.78
N ASN A 420 -8.46 16.44 20.95
CA ASN A 420 -8.15 15.57 19.81
C ASN A 420 -7.24 16.25 18.78
N GLU A 421 -6.16 15.56 18.43
CA GLU A 421 -5.27 15.88 17.31
C GLU A 421 -5.44 14.83 16.23
N MET A 422 -6.30 15.12 15.27
CA MET A 422 -6.61 14.27 14.15
C MET A 422 -5.58 14.46 13.03
N ASP A 423 -5.00 13.36 12.56
CA ASP A 423 -4.15 13.36 11.38
C ASP A 423 -4.99 13.53 10.09
N ILE A 424 -6.13 12.83 9.98
CA ILE A 424 -6.96 12.82 8.75
C ILE A 424 -8.46 12.84 9.08
N LEU A 425 -9.18 13.78 8.47
CA LEU A 425 -10.63 13.77 8.31
C LEU A 425 -10.97 13.69 6.80
N ASP A 426 -11.49 12.54 6.36
CA ASP A 426 -11.88 12.31 4.96
C ASP A 426 -13.36 11.96 4.88
N LEU A 427 -14.11 12.81 4.17
CA LEU A 427 -15.56 12.72 4.01
C LEU A 427 -15.92 12.61 2.53
N PHE A 428 -16.78 11.65 2.20
CA PHE A 428 -17.17 11.37 0.80
C PHE A 428 -18.60 10.84 0.67
N ALA A 429 -19.40 11.40 -0.23
CA ALA A 429 -20.71 10.94 -0.67
C ALA A 429 -20.85 11.07 -2.18
N ASP A 430 -21.73 10.23 -2.71
CA ASP A 430 -22.02 10.13 -4.11
C ASP A 430 -23.17 11.07 -4.54
N ASN A 431 -24.09 11.43 -3.63
CA ASN A 431 -25.27 12.22 -3.97
C ASN A 431 -25.73 13.21 -2.87
N ASN A 432 -26.69 14.07 -3.20
CA ASN A 432 -27.21 15.12 -2.32
C ASN A 432 -27.99 14.58 -1.12
N GLU A 433 -28.67 13.45 -1.26
CA GLU A 433 -29.49 12.87 -0.20
C GLU A 433 -28.62 12.47 1.00
N GLN A 434 -27.41 11.98 0.71
CA GLN A 434 -26.41 11.52 1.67
C GLN A 434 -25.87 12.60 2.61
N THR A 435 -26.06 13.89 2.33
CA THR A 435 -25.62 15.01 3.19
C THR A 435 -26.76 15.91 3.65
N SER A 436 -28.00 15.57 3.29
CA SER A 436 -29.17 16.44 3.46
C SER A 436 -29.50 16.77 4.92
N GLU A 437 -29.27 15.84 5.86
CA GLU A 437 -29.48 16.08 7.29
C GLU A 437 -28.37 16.97 7.85
N LEU A 438 -27.12 16.73 7.43
CA LEU A 438 -25.96 17.47 7.90
C LEU A 438 -25.98 18.94 7.48
N VAL A 439 -26.47 19.23 6.27
CA VAL A 439 -26.58 20.61 5.76
C VAL A 439 -27.56 21.46 6.60
N LYS A 440 -28.53 20.84 7.29
CA LYS A 440 -29.46 21.54 8.18
C LYS A 440 -28.82 22.00 9.48
N GLU A 441 -27.62 21.52 9.81
CA GLU A 441 -26.90 21.94 11.00
C GLU A 441 -26.52 23.42 10.94
N LYS A 442 -26.33 24.03 12.12
CA LYS A 442 -25.85 25.41 12.18
C LYS A 442 -24.38 25.48 11.79
N ASP A 443 -23.95 26.60 11.22
CA ASP A 443 -22.55 26.80 10.87
C ASP A 443 -21.67 26.76 12.13
N SER A 444 -20.46 26.20 11.97
CA SER A 444 -19.48 26.02 13.06
C SER A 444 -20.05 25.32 14.30
N SER A 445 -21.01 24.40 14.12
CA SER A 445 -21.63 23.66 15.22
C SER A 445 -21.06 22.26 15.45
N ILE A 446 -20.30 21.72 14.49
CA ILE A 446 -19.75 20.37 14.55
C ILE A 446 -18.29 20.44 14.94
N TRP A 447 -17.98 20.09 16.20
CA TRP A 447 -16.61 20.03 16.67
C TRP A 447 -15.85 18.82 16.10
N VAL A 448 -14.68 19.06 15.51
CA VAL A 448 -13.84 18.02 14.89
C VAL A 448 -12.43 17.91 15.48
N GLY A 449 -12.08 18.76 16.45
CA GLY A 449 -10.74 18.84 17.03
C GLY A 449 -9.73 19.57 16.14
N ARG A 450 -8.44 19.47 16.47
CA ARG A 450 -7.35 19.90 15.58
C ARG A 450 -7.19 18.87 14.46
N ILE A 451 -7.02 19.31 13.22
CA ILE A 451 -6.91 18.45 12.04
C ILE A 451 -5.67 18.84 11.23
N LYS A 452 -4.82 17.86 10.92
CA LYS A 452 -3.69 18.03 10.00
C LYS A 452 -4.10 17.91 8.52
N CYS A 453 -4.99 16.99 8.17
CA CYS A 453 -5.48 16.82 6.80
C CYS A 453 -7.00 16.79 6.75
N LEU A 454 -7.61 17.75 6.05
CA LEU A 454 -9.05 17.80 5.79
C LEU A 454 -9.30 17.61 4.30
N GLU A 455 -9.95 16.50 3.94
CA GLU A 455 -10.38 16.23 2.57
C GLU A 455 -11.91 16.12 2.51
N LEU A 456 -12.52 17.03 1.75
CA LEU A 456 -13.95 16.99 1.42
C LEU A 456 -14.07 16.78 -0.08
N ARG A 457 -14.78 15.74 -0.48
CA ARG A 457 -14.92 15.34 -1.88
C ARG A 457 -16.35 15.53 -2.35
N ARG A 458 -16.59 15.98 -3.58
CA ARG A 458 -17.94 16.08 -4.17
C ARG A 458 -18.92 16.86 -3.26
N GLN A 459 -19.99 16.22 -2.79
CA GLN A 459 -21.10 16.85 -2.08
C GLN A 459 -20.75 17.25 -0.64
N GLU A 460 -19.69 16.69 -0.07
CA GLU A 460 -19.23 16.99 1.29
C GLU A 460 -18.69 18.39 1.42
N ILE A 461 -18.31 19.03 0.32
CA ILE A 461 -17.84 20.41 0.39
C ILE A 461 -18.94 21.31 0.99
N ARG A 462 -20.23 20.98 0.79
CA ARG A 462 -21.39 21.68 1.38
C ARG A 462 -21.37 21.70 2.92
N ILE A 463 -20.66 20.77 3.55
CA ILE A 463 -20.63 20.62 5.00
C ILE A 463 -19.51 21.46 5.63
N LEU A 464 -18.60 22.02 4.81
CA LEU A 464 -17.47 22.83 5.27
C LEU A 464 -17.89 23.95 6.24
N PRO A 465 -18.94 24.75 6.00
CA PRO A 465 -19.36 25.80 6.93
C PRO A 465 -19.83 25.26 8.29
N LYS A 466 -20.20 23.97 8.37
CA LYS A 466 -20.73 23.33 9.58
C LYS A 466 -19.62 22.87 10.52
N LEU A 467 -18.43 22.64 9.99
CA LEU A 467 -17.26 22.20 10.75
C LEU A 467 -16.71 23.34 11.60
N LYS A 468 -16.43 23.04 12.87
CA LYS A 468 -15.79 23.95 13.83
C LYS A 468 -14.34 23.53 14.01
N ILE A 469 -13.46 24.21 13.29
CA ILE A 469 -12.00 24.05 13.40
C ILE A 469 -11.49 25.06 14.45
N PRO A 470 -10.63 24.64 15.41
CA PRO A 470 -10.13 25.54 16.43
C PRO A 470 -9.24 26.66 15.86
N PRO A 471 -9.20 27.85 16.50
CA PRO A 471 -8.36 28.98 16.07
C PRO A 471 -6.86 28.67 16.01
N ASN A 472 -6.37 27.75 16.84
CA ASN A 472 -4.96 27.36 16.86
C ASN A 472 -4.66 26.13 15.98
N ASN A 473 -5.53 25.79 15.03
CA ASN A 473 -5.28 24.67 14.13
C ASN A 473 -4.14 24.98 13.15
N GLU A 474 -3.20 24.05 13.04
CA GLU A 474 -2.15 24.04 12.03
C GLU A 474 -2.36 22.81 11.13
N MET A 475 -2.81 23.07 9.91
CA MET A 475 -3.20 22.07 8.92
C MET A 475 -2.08 21.88 7.90
N ASP A 476 -1.70 20.63 7.65
CA ASP A 476 -0.78 20.29 6.57
C ASP A 476 -1.50 20.37 5.21
N VAL A 477 -2.73 19.84 5.10
CA VAL A 477 -3.47 19.78 3.82
C VAL A 477 -4.95 20.14 4.02
N PHE A 478 -5.43 21.08 3.20
CA PHE A 478 -6.84 21.40 3.00
C PHE A 478 -7.23 21.10 1.55
N GLY A 479 -7.99 20.02 1.33
CA GLY A 479 -8.38 19.55 0.00
C GLY A 479 -9.89 19.58 -0.21
N LEU A 480 -10.36 20.34 -1.21
CA LEU A 480 -11.74 20.30 -1.68
C LEU A 480 -11.75 19.78 -3.12
N LEU A 481 -12.11 18.52 -3.30
CA LEU A 481 -11.83 17.75 -4.52
C LEU A 481 -13.10 17.26 -5.22
N TYR A 482 -12.99 17.02 -6.52
CA TYR A 482 -14.02 16.46 -7.40
C TYR A 482 -15.34 17.26 -7.38
N ALA A 483 -15.26 18.58 -7.35
CA ALA A 483 -16.42 19.47 -7.30
C ALA A 483 -17.04 19.73 -8.69
N GLY A 484 -17.33 18.69 -9.46
CA GLY A 484 -17.73 18.82 -10.87
C GLY A 484 -19.02 19.64 -11.11
N MET A 485 -19.95 19.66 -10.14
CA MET A 485 -21.24 20.38 -10.24
C MET A 485 -21.30 21.55 -9.27
N LYS A 486 -21.91 22.68 -9.68
CA LYS A 486 -22.12 23.86 -8.80
C LYS A 486 -22.90 23.53 -7.53
N ALA A 487 -23.79 22.53 -7.58
CA ALA A 487 -24.52 22.03 -6.41
C ALA A 487 -23.60 21.56 -5.28
N HIS A 488 -22.39 21.06 -5.59
CA HIS A 488 -21.41 20.57 -4.61
C HIS A 488 -20.91 21.66 -3.66
N VAL A 489 -21.00 22.93 -4.05
CA VAL A 489 -20.53 24.08 -3.26
C VAL A 489 -21.64 25.04 -2.87
N ALA A 490 -22.89 24.76 -3.28
CA ALA A 490 -23.99 25.73 -3.20
C ALA A 490 -24.25 26.26 -1.78
N ASP A 491 -24.07 25.44 -0.74
CA ASP A 491 -24.24 25.89 0.64
C ASP A 491 -23.04 26.69 1.15
N VAL A 492 -21.84 26.37 0.69
CA VAL A 492 -20.64 27.15 1.00
C VAL A 492 -20.76 28.54 0.41
N LEU A 493 -21.21 28.66 -0.84
CA LEU A 493 -21.37 29.94 -1.54
C LEU A 493 -22.44 30.87 -0.94
N LYS A 494 -23.30 30.37 -0.03
CA LYS A 494 -24.25 31.21 0.73
C LYS A 494 -23.60 31.92 1.92
N THR A 495 -22.39 31.51 2.30
CA THR A 495 -21.67 32.09 3.43
C THR A 495 -21.08 33.46 3.06
N LYS A 496 -20.78 34.28 4.08
CA LYS A 496 -20.14 35.59 3.86
C LYS A 496 -18.67 35.41 3.48
N ASN A 497 -18.11 36.33 2.71
CA ASN A 497 -16.66 36.34 2.40
C ASN A 497 -15.83 36.29 3.69
N ARG A 498 -14.74 35.50 3.65
CA ARG A 498 -13.82 35.29 4.78
C ARG A 498 -14.50 34.87 6.08
N SER A 499 -15.56 34.06 5.99
CA SER A 499 -16.28 33.56 7.18
C SER A 499 -15.87 32.15 7.59
N ILE A 500 -15.26 31.36 6.71
CA ILE A 500 -14.90 29.97 6.96
C ILE A 500 -13.46 29.89 7.47
N TRP A 501 -13.30 29.69 8.78
CA TRP A 501 -11.98 29.58 9.39
C TRP A 501 -11.32 28.22 9.11
N ILE A 502 -10.11 28.22 8.54
CA ILE A 502 -9.33 26.99 8.27
C ILE A 502 -8.00 26.90 9.05
N GLY A 503 -7.64 27.93 9.82
CA GLY A 503 -6.41 27.94 10.61
C GLY A 503 -5.19 28.44 9.85
N LYS A 504 -4.01 27.94 10.23
CA LYS A 504 -2.79 27.99 9.41
C LYS A 504 -2.79 26.75 8.51
N THR A 505 -2.51 26.88 7.23
CA THR A 505 -2.58 25.80 6.25
C THR A 505 -1.36 25.83 5.34
N LYS A 506 -0.61 24.72 5.30
CA LYS A 506 0.57 24.56 4.45
C LYS A 506 0.20 24.32 2.98
N LYS A 507 -0.73 23.41 2.70
CA LYS A 507 -1.17 23.09 1.33
C LYS A 507 -2.68 23.27 1.16
N ILE A 508 -3.09 24.00 0.13
CA ILE A 508 -4.49 24.08 -0.32
C ILE A 508 -4.61 23.48 -1.73
N ILE A 509 -5.57 22.58 -1.92
CA ILE A 509 -5.91 21.98 -3.22
C ILE A 509 -7.39 22.16 -3.47
N LEU A 510 -7.75 22.91 -4.51
CA LEU A 510 -9.13 23.13 -4.93
C LEU A 510 -9.28 22.77 -6.41
N ASP A 511 -10.20 21.87 -6.74
CA ASP A 511 -10.54 21.56 -8.13
C ASP A 511 -11.99 21.94 -8.47
N SER A 512 -12.25 22.15 -9.76
CA SER A 512 -13.59 22.34 -10.30
C SER A 512 -14.36 23.46 -9.57
N ASN A 513 -15.65 23.29 -9.25
CA ASN A 513 -16.43 24.33 -8.54
C ASN A 513 -15.92 24.63 -7.11
N ALA A 514 -15.03 23.81 -6.52
CA ALA A 514 -14.49 24.07 -5.18
C ALA A 514 -13.67 25.35 -5.14
N ILE A 515 -13.10 25.74 -6.27
CA ILE A 515 -12.35 26.98 -6.46
C ILE A 515 -13.17 28.21 -6.07
N ASN A 516 -14.47 28.22 -6.37
CA ASN A 516 -15.37 29.32 -6.03
C ASN A 516 -15.52 29.53 -4.51
N THR A 517 -15.05 28.59 -3.67
CA THR A 517 -15.01 28.76 -2.21
C THR A 517 -13.82 29.59 -1.73
N LEU A 518 -12.78 29.77 -2.55
CA LEU A 518 -11.54 30.44 -2.17
C LEU A 518 -11.74 31.83 -1.52
N PRO A 519 -12.62 32.73 -2.03
CA PRO A 519 -12.86 34.04 -1.40
C PRO A 519 -13.53 33.96 -0.02
N LEU A 520 -14.13 32.82 0.32
CA LEU A 520 -14.89 32.58 1.55
C LEU A 520 -13.99 32.07 2.68
N LEU A 521 -12.82 31.52 2.34
CA LEU A 521 -11.86 30.97 3.29
C LEU A 521 -11.16 32.10 4.06
N LYS A 522 -10.97 31.87 5.36
CA LYS A 522 -10.24 32.75 6.28
C LYS A 522 -9.11 31.95 6.91
N MET A 523 -7.90 32.42 6.66
CA MET A 523 -6.66 31.90 7.22
C MET A 523 -6.15 32.81 8.34
N HIS A 524 -5.23 32.28 9.15
CA HIS A 524 -4.47 33.09 10.10
C HIS A 524 -3.65 34.18 9.38
N ARG A 525 -3.40 35.33 10.02
CA ARG A 525 -2.62 36.43 9.42
C ARG A 525 -1.19 36.00 9.09
N ASP A 526 -0.57 35.26 10.01
CA ASP A 526 0.79 34.74 9.85
C ASP A 526 0.84 33.41 9.07
N ASN A 527 -0.13 33.16 8.18
CA ASN A 527 -0.14 31.94 7.38
C ASN A 527 0.97 31.99 6.32
N ARG A 528 1.89 31.02 6.39
CA ARG A 528 2.94 30.79 5.39
C ARG A 528 2.62 29.50 4.66
N MET A 529 2.02 29.62 3.50
CA MET A 529 1.56 28.49 2.69
C MET A 529 2.70 27.95 1.83
N GLU A 530 2.94 26.65 1.87
CA GLU A 530 3.92 25.98 1.02
C GLU A 530 3.38 25.83 -0.41
N THR A 531 2.10 25.50 -0.58
CA THR A 531 1.52 25.26 -1.92
C THR A 531 0.05 25.62 -2.02
N LEU A 532 -0.29 26.36 -3.07
CA LEU A 532 -1.66 26.55 -3.56
C LEU A 532 -1.81 25.89 -4.94
N GLU A 533 -2.74 24.95 -5.06
CA GLU A 533 -3.01 24.18 -6.27
C GLU A 533 -4.47 24.37 -6.69
N LEU A 534 -4.69 25.00 -7.84
CA LEU A 534 -6.03 25.28 -8.37
C LEU A 534 -6.18 24.70 -9.78
N SER A 535 -7.26 23.95 -10.03
CA SER A 535 -7.55 23.39 -11.36
C SER A 535 -9.02 23.53 -11.77
N ALA A 536 -9.29 24.17 -12.90
CA ALA A 536 -10.63 24.37 -13.44
C ALA A 536 -10.68 24.05 -14.93
N ALA A 537 -11.43 23.01 -15.30
CA ALA A 537 -11.61 22.58 -16.68
C ALA A 537 -12.72 23.34 -17.43
N THR A 538 -13.65 23.99 -16.72
CA THR A 538 -14.76 24.74 -17.32
C THR A 538 -14.85 26.16 -16.77
N LYS A 539 -15.42 27.09 -17.54
CA LYS A 539 -15.53 28.50 -17.14
C LYS A 539 -16.45 28.67 -15.94
N GLU A 540 -17.48 27.85 -15.84
CA GLU A 540 -18.49 27.86 -14.77
C GLU A 540 -17.84 27.65 -13.39
N HIS A 541 -16.74 26.89 -13.33
CA HIS A 541 -15.97 26.62 -12.12
C HIS A 541 -15.26 27.86 -11.54
N THR A 542 -15.22 28.97 -12.28
CA THR A 542 -14.39 30.14 -11.95
C THR A 542 -15.17 31.43 -11.73
N VAL A 543 -16.49 31.41 -11.95
CA VAL A 543 -17.34 32.61 -12.02
C VAL A 543 -17.22 33.48 -10.77
N ASP A 544 -17.28 32.88 -9.58
CA ASP A 544 -17.33 33.64 -8.34
C ASP A 544 -15.97 34.29 -8.04
N VAL A 545 -14.86 33.60 -8.32
CA VAL A 545 -13.50 34.14 -8.19
C VAL A 545 -13.23 35.26 -9.22
N LEU A 546 -13.70 35.12 -10.46
CA LEU A 546 -13.48 36.16 -11.49
C LEU A 546 -14.29 37.43 -11.23
N CYS A 547 -15.40 37.34 -10.51
CA CYS A 547 -16.21 38.49 -10.07
C CYS A 547 -15.54 39.31 -8.95
N GLU A 548 -14.55 38.75 -8.27
CA GLU A 548 -13.80 39.48 -7.24
C GLU A 548 -12.97 40.62 -7.85
N LYS A 549 -12.73 41.66 -7.05
CA LYS A 549 -11.86 42.78 -7.46
C LYS A 549 -10.41 42.30 -7.56
N ASP A 550 -9.66 42.91 -8.46
CA ASP A 550 -8.22 42.61 -8.59
C ASP A 550 -7.50 42.89 -7.27
N GLY A 551 -6.60 41.99 -6.89
CA GLY A 551 -5.93 42.02 -5.59
C GLY A 551 -6.87 41.97 -4.37
N SER A 552 -8.09 41.40 -4.46
CA SER A 552 -8.97 41.25 -3.27
C SER A 552 -8.72 39.95 -2.50
N ILE A 553 -8.21 38.91 -3.17
CA ILE A 553 -7.99 37.58 -2.59
C ILE A 553 -6.61 37.56 -1.95
N CYS A 554 -6.58 37.64 -0.62
CA CYS A 554 -5.35 37.59 0.15
C CYS A 554 -4.97 36.13 0.42
N MET A 555 -3.79 35.72 -0.04
CA MET A 555 -3.29 34.35 0.13
C MET A 555 -2.23 34.23 1.25
N GLY A 556 -1.77 35.36 1.79
CA GLY A 556 -0.59 35.42 2.64
C GLY A 556 0.69 35.14 1.85
N GLU A 557 1.72 34.63 2.52
CA GLU A 557 2.93 34.14 1.85
C GLU A 557 2.66 32.79 1.20
N VAL A 558 3.03 32.64 -0.07
CA VAL A 558 2.84 31.40 -0.85
C VAL A 558 4.17 30.99 -1.49
N GLY A 559 4.67 29.81 -1.14
CA GLY A 559 5.89 29.22 -1.72
C GLY A 559 5.68 28.79 -3.16
N ARG A 560 4.75 27.87 -3.42
CA ARG A 560 4.41 27.39 -4.77
C ARG A 560 2.97 27.74 -5.14
N LEU A 561 2.79 28.37 -6.30
CA LEU A 561 1.49 28.64 -6.91
C LEU A 561 1.36 27.83 -8.21
N PHE A 562 0.45 26.88 -8.23
CA PHE A 562 0.11 26.06 -9.40
C PHE A 562 -1.30 26.37 -9.88
N LEU A 563 -1.42 26.87 -11.11
CA LEU A 563 -2.69 27.22 -11.74
C LEU A 563 -2.85 26.43 -13.05
N GLU A 564 -3.86 25.58 -13.09
CA GLU A 564 -4.22 24.81 -14.28
C GLU A 564 -5.46 25.38 -14.99
N ASN A 565 -5.38 25.48 -16.31
CA ASN A 565 -6.47 25.85 -17.21
C ASN A 565 -7.11 27.21 -16.87
N TYR A 566 -8.42 27.30 -16.60
CA TYR A 566 -9.08 28.59 -16.37
C TYR A 566 -8.55 29.34 -15.14
N THR A 567 -7.92 28.64 -14.20
CA THR A 567 -7.41 29.25 -12.97
C THR A 567 -6.25 30.20 -13.21
N ALA A 568 -5.57 30.12 -14.37
CA ALA A 568 -4.58 31.11 -14.78
C ALA A 568 -5.17 32.54 -14.85
N MET A 569 -6.49 32.66 -15.10
CA MET A 569 -7.19 33.94 -15.08
C MET A 569 -7.28 34.58 -13.67
N PHE A 570 -6.87 33.87 -12.62
CA PHE A 570 -6.90 34.40 -11.25
C PHE A 570 -5.69 35.21 -10.86
N LEU A 571 -4.61 35.21 -11.67
CA LEU A 571 -3.41 35.98 -11.34
C LEU A 571 -3.70 37.44 -10.96
N PRO A 572 -4.55 38.20 -11.68
CA PRO A 572 -4.89 39.58 -11.28
C PRO A 572 -5.70 39.66 -9.98
N LYS A 573 -6.39 38.58 -9.59
CA LYS A 573 -7.28 38.53 -8.41
C LYS A 573 -6.51 38.38 -7.10
N PHE A 574 -5.29 37.88 -7.16
CA PHE A 574 -4.48 37.63 -5.97
C PHE A 574 -3.78 38.89 -5.48
N ARG A 575 -3.78 39.08 -4.16
CA ARG A 575 -2.91 40.01 -3.47
C ARG A 575 -1.73 39.24 -2.89
N LEU A 576 -0.55 39.51 -3.43
CA LEU A 576 0.73 39.05 -2.90
C LEU A 576 1.37 40.21 -2.13
N ASP A 577 1.91 39.96 -0.94
CA ASP A 577 2.61 40.99 -0.17
C ASP A 577 3.88 41.44 -0.92
N GLU A 578 4.21 42.73 -0.88
CA GLU A 578 5.32 43.32 -1.67
C GLU A 578 6.70 42.69 -1.37
N GLY A 579 6.86 42.10 -0.18
CA GLY A 579 8.05 41.36 0.21
C GLY A 579 8.00 39.85 -0.07
N ASN A 580 6.85 39.31 -0.50
CA ASN A 580 6.69 37.88 -0.73
C ASN A 580 7.51 37.43 -1.95
N THR A 581 8.28 36.37 -1.78
CA THR A 581 9.03 35.72 -2.87
C THR A 581 8.41 34.36 -3.12
N ILE A 582 7.73 34.22 -4.27
CA ILE A 582 7.21 32.94 -4.73
C ILE A 582 8.39 32.07 -5.15
N GLU A 583 8.55 30.91 -4.52
CA GLU A 583 9.59 29.94 -4.88
C GLU A 583 9.31 29.32 -6.25
N THR A 584 8.05 29.02 -6.56
CA THR A 584 7.66 28.46 -7.86
C THR A 584 6.29 28.97 -8.32
N LEU A 585 6.24 29.62 -9.48
CA LEU A 585 5.02 29.92 -10.22
C LEU A 585 4.92 28.99 -11.43
N GLU A 586 3.87 28.18 -11.46
CA GLU A 586 3.63 27.22 -12.53
C GLU A 586 2.22 27.38 -13.11
N LEU A 587 2.16 27.64 -14.41
CA LEU A 587 0.92 27.76 -15.17
C LEU A 587 0.89 26.70 -16.27
N SER A 588 -0.17 25.89 -16.31
CA SER A 588 -0.40 24.90 -17.37
C SER A 588 -1.77 25.10 -17.99
N VAL A 589 -1.82 25.39 -19.29
CA VAL A 589 -3.07 25.75 -19.98
C VAL A 589 -3.22 24.95 -21.26
N GLU A 590 -4.15 24.00 -21.27
CA GLU A 590 -4.36 23.10 -22.43
C GLU A 590 -4.89 23.81 -23.67
N SER A 591 -5.66 24.88 -23.50
CA SER A 591 -6.32 25.58 -24.60
C SER A 591 -6.29 27.09 -24.40
N LYS A 592 -6.00 27.83 -25.47
CA LYS A 592 -6.05 29.31 -25.52
C LYS A 592 -7.38 29.88 -25.01
N PHE A 593 -8.47 29.13 -25.17
CA PHE A 593 -9.80 29.56 -24.72
C PHE A 593 -9.85 29.83 -23.22
N PHE A 594 -9.09 29.08 -22.41
CA PHE A 594 -9.07 29.20 -20.95
C PHE A 594 -8.46 30.51 -20.45
N ILE A 595 -7.68 31.20 -21.28
CA ILE A 595 -6.97 32.43 -20.93
C ILE A 595 -7.40 33.62 -21.79
N ALA A 596 -8.49 33.48 -22.56
CA ALA A 596 -8.94 34.49 -23.51
C ALA A 596 -9.20 35.87 -22.85
N GLY A 597 -9.61 35.87 -21.58
CA GLY A 597 -9.81 37.10 -20.80
C GLY A 597 -8.51 37.88 -20.55
N LEU A 598 -7.37 37.19 -20.36
CA LEU A 598 -6.08 37.82 -20.08
C LEU A 598 -5.49 38.55 -21.29
N PHE A 599 -5.93 38.25 -22.52
CA PHE A 599 -5.47 39.01 -23.69
C PHE A 599 -5.96 40.46 -23.71
N LYS A 600 -7.01 40.78 -22.94
CA LYS A 600 -7.51 42.15 -22.76
C LYS A 600 -6.68 42.97 -21.79
N GLU A 601 -5.89 42.31 -20.94
CA GLU A 601 -5.00 42.97 -20.01
C GLU A 601 -3.89 43.72 -20.76
N LYS A 602 -3.44 44.83 -20.17
CA LYS A 602 -2.29 45.55 -20.70
C LYS A 602 -1.03 44.72 -20.49
N ASP A 603 -0.04 44.92 -21.35
CA ASP A 603 1.25 44.26 -21.13
C ASP A 603 1.85 44.74 -19.80
N ARG A 604 2.44 43.80 -19.05
CA ARG A 604 2.99 44.03 -17.71
C ARG A 604 1.99 44.65 -16.72
N SER A 605 0.70 44.29 -16.80
CA SER A 605 -0.30 44.74 -15.80
C SER A 605 -0.52 43.73 -14.68
N ILE A 606 -0.09 42.48 -14.86
CA ILE A 606 -0.31 41.41 -13.88
C ILE A 606 0.93 41.31 -13.00
N TRP A 607 0.86 41.92 -11.83
CA TRP A 607 1.95 41.84 -10.87
C TRP A 607 2.11 40.43 -10.32
N THR A 608 3.32 39.89 -10.37
CA THR A 608 3.62 38.51 -9.95
C THR A 608 4.48 38.38 -8.70
N GLY A 609 4.94 39.51 -8.12
CA GLY A 609 5.90 39.48 -7.02
C GLY A 609 7.32 39.14 -7.50
N ARG A 610 8.19 38.78 -6.56
CA ARG A 610 9.49 38.17 -6.89
C ARG A 610 9.30 36.66 -7.07
N ILE A 611 9.77 36.11 -8.19
CA ILE A 611 9.66 34.68 -8.51
C ILE A 611 11.05 34.07 -8.65
N LYS A 612 11.34 32.97 -7.94
CA LYS A 612 12.59 32.22 -8.15
C LYS A 612 12.49 31.28 -9.36
N ASN A 613 11.39 30.55 -9.49
CA ASN A 613 11.18 29.58 -10.57
C ASN A 613 9.88 29.88 -11.32
N LEU A 614 9.97 30.23 -12.60
CA LEU A 614 8.83 30.44 -13.48
C LEU A 614 8.73 29.29 -14.50
N ARG A 615 7.57 28.65 -14.57
CA ARG A 615 7.25 27.61 -15.55
C ARG A 615 5.92 27.89 -16.23
N LEU A 616 5.95 28.11 -17.55
CA LEU A 616 4.76 28.28 -18.37
C LEU A 616 4.67 27.14 -19.38
N GLU A 617 3.60 26.37 -19.31
CA GLU A 617 3.38 25.23 -20.20
C GLU A 617 2.16 25.43 -21.12
N LYS A 618 2.31 24.93 -22.35
CA LYS A 618 1.28 24.95 -23.39
C LYS A 618 0.85 26.39 -23.69
N HIS A 619 -0.45 26.70 -23.72
CA HIS A 619 -0.93 28.05 -24.00
C HIS A 619 -0.59 29.06 -22.90
N ALA A 620 -0.10 28.64 -21.74
CA ALA A 620 0.32 29.58 -20.69
C ALA A 620 1.49 30.47 -21.13
N VAL A 621 2.30 30.01 -22.10
CA VAL A 621 3.38 30.81 -22.70
C VAL A 621 2.82 32.12 -23.29
N GLU A 622 1.58 32.13 -23.79
CA GLU A 622 0.95 33.34 -24.36
C GLU A 622 0.64 34.42 -23.31
N ILE A 623 0.65 34.08 -22.01
CA ILE A 623 0.42 35.05 -20.92
C ILE A 623 1.69 35.85 -20.60
N LEU A 624 2.88 35.36 -20.97
CA LEU A 624 4.15 35.96 -20.57
C LEU A 624 4.24 37.50 -20.78
N PRO A 625 3.78 38.09 -21.90
CA PRO A 625 3.80 39.54 -22.09
C PRO A 625 2.96 40.33 -21.07
N LYS A 626 1.96 39.69 -20.46
CA LYS A 626 1.03 40.30 -19.50
C LYS A 626 1.61 40.32 -18.09
N LEU A 627 2.57 39.45 -17.80
CA LEU A 627 3.21 39.37 -16.49
C LEU A 627 4.18 40.54 -16.30
N GLU A 628 4.02 41.26 -15.19
CA GLU A 628 5.03 42.17 -14.68
C GLU A 628 6.00 41.36 -13.83
N ILE A 629 7.23 41.24 -14.34
CA ILE A 629 8.34 40.56 -13.69
C ILE A 629 9.41 41.62 -13.43
N ASP A 630 9.75 41.84 -12.16
CA ASP A 630 10.78 42.81 -11.77
C ASP A 630 12.15 42.39 -12.33
N GLU A 631 12.82 43.29 -13.06
CA GLU A 631 14.16 43.07 -13.63
C GLU A 631 15.22 42.80 -12.56
N SER A 632 14.99 43.25 -11.32
CA SER A 632 15.85 43.03 -10.16
C SER A 632 15.75 41.60 -9.60
N THR A 633 14.72 40.84 -9.99
CA THR A 633 14.49 39.47 -9.53
C THR A 633 15.65 38.56 -9.91
N GLU A 634 16.14 37.79 -8.93
CA GLU A 634 17.10 36.72 -9.14
C GLU A 634 16.36 35.42 -9.39
N MET A 635 16.34 34.96 -10.65
CA MET A 635 15.65 33.75 -11.06
C MET A 635 16.59 32.56 -11.07
N GLU A 636 16.20 31.49 -10.39
CA GLU A 636 16.86 30.19 -10.46
C GLU A 636 16.52 29.50 -11.79
N SER A 637 15.27 29.55 -12.21
CA SER A 637 14.80 28.89 -13.44
C SER A 637 13.69 29.66 -14.15
N PHE A 638 13.82 29.78 -15.47
CA PHE A 638 12.82 30.31 -16.38
C PHE A 638 12.54 29.27 -17.47
N VAL A 639 11.35 28.67 -17.46
CA VAL A 639 10.99 27.56 -18.36
C VAL A 639 9.74 27.90 -19.18
N LEU A 640 9.85 27.78 -20.51
CA LEU A 640 8.72 27.87 -21.44
C LEU A 640 8.61 26.58 -22.25
N CYS A 641 7.46 25.93 -22.16
CA CYS A 641 7.18 24.69 -22.88
C CYS A 641 5.97 24.88 -23.80
N ALA A 642 6.15 24.77 -25.11
CA ALA A 642 5.03 24.75 -26.06
C ALA A 642 5.22 23.60 -27.05
N TYR A 643 4.28 22.66 -27.07
CA TYR A 643 4.36 21.43 -27.86
C TYR A 643 3.70 21.57 -29.24
N SER A 644 3.10 22.72 -29.54
CA SER A 644 2.49 23.05 -30.83
C SER A 644 2.71 24.53 -31.19
N GLU A 645 2.81 24.85 -32.48
CA GLU A 645 2.92 26.23 -32.96
C GLU A 645 1.75 27.13 -32.52
N TYR A 646 0.56 26.56 -32.35
CA TYR A 646 -0.64 27.30 -31.91
C TYR A 646 -0.51 27.87 -30.49
N GLN A 647 0.40 27.33 -29.68
CA GLN A 647 0.62 27.74 -28.28
C GLN A 647 1.55 28.95 -28.15
N THR A 648 2.07 29.49 -29.26
CA THR A 648 2.95 30.67 -29.27
C THR A 648 2.48 31.77 -30.22
N THR A 649 1.25 31.67 -30.72
CA THR A 649 0.76 32.55 -31.79
C THR A 649 0.67 34.01 -31.37
N GLU A 650 0.16 34.30 -30.19
CA GLU A 650 -0.01 35.69 -29.72
C GLU A 650 1.30 36.29 -29.25
N ILE A 651 2.11 35.54 -28.49
CA ILE A 651 3.42 36.02 -28.02
C ILE A 651 4.32 36.37 -29.21
N LEU A 652 4.25 35.64 -30.32
CA LEU A 652 5.08 35.92 -31.49
C LEU A 652 4.65 37.17 -32.29
N LYS A 653 3.48 37.74 -32.02
CA LYS A 653 3.05 39.04 -32.58
C LYS A 653 3.65 40.23 -31.83
N THR A 654 4.13 40.03 -30.60
CA THR A 654 4.77 41.11 -29.82
C THR A 654 6.02 41.63 -30.51
N GLU A 655 6.43 42.86 -30.18
CA GLU A 655 7.67 43.43 -30.69
C GLU A 655 8.88 42.59 -30.25
N ASN A 656 9.91 42.50 -31.09
CA ASN A 656 11.11 41.76 -30.75
C ASN A 656 11.82 42.40 -29.56
N LYS A 657 12.33 41.58 -28.63
CA LYS A 657 12.98 42.03 -27.39
C LYS A 657 12.09 42.95 -26.51
N SER A 658 10.77 42.77 -26.57
CA SER A 658 9.81 43.51 -25.71
C SER A 658 9.61 42.85 -24.35
N ILE A 659 9.85 41.54 -24.25
CA ILE A 659 9.62 40.75 -23.03
C ILE A 659 10.94 40.62 -22.28
N CYS A 660 11.04 41.13 -21.06
CA CYS A 660 12.30 41.04 -20.33
C CYS A 660 12.53 39.63 -19.77
N VAL A 661 13.74 39.11 -19.94
CA VAL A 661 14.27 38.03 -19.09
C VAL A 661 15.12 38.71 -18.02
N CYS A 662 14.89 38.40 -16.74
CA CYS A 662 15.63 39.01 -15.64
C CYS A 662 17.15 38.85 -15.86
N ARG A 663 17.93 39.90 -15.59
CA ARG A 663 19.39 39.89 -15.88
C ARG A 663 20.11 38.79 -15.11
N LYS A 664 19.63 38.48 -13.91
CA LYS A 664 20.14 37.46 -12.99
C LYS A 664 19.33 36.16 -13.07
N THR A 665 19.15 35.63 -14.28
CA THR A 665 18.51 34.32 -14.50
C THR A 665 19.58 33.25 -14.64
N LYS A 666 19.61 32.27 -13.73
CA LYS A 666 20.59 31.17 -13.77
C LYS A 666 20.32 30.19 -14.89
N LYS A 667 19.08 29.68 -14.98
CA LYS A 667 18.67 28.71 -16.01
C LYS A 667 17.55 29.25 -16.89
N LEU A 668 17.73 29.15 -18.21
CA LEU A 668 16.69 29.39 -19.21
C LEU A 668 16.46 28.12 -20.03
N GLU A 669 15.22 27.64 -20.08
CA GLU A 669 14.84 26.43 -20.81
C GLU A 669 13.65 26.72 -21.73
N LEU A 670 13.83 26.48 -23.03
CA LEU A 670 12.81 26.65 -24.05
C LEU A 670 12.58 25.32 -24.77
N VAL A 671 11.34 24.83 -24.75
CA VAL A 671 10.97 23.52 -25.31
C VAL A 671 9.90 23.65 -26.39
N GLY A 672 10.12 22.98 -27.51
CA GLY A 672 9.24 22.93 -28.68
C GLY A 672 9.09 24.29 -29.36
N ALA A 673 7.86 24.68 -29.68
CA ALA A 673 7.53 25.96 -30.31
C ALA A 673 7.92 27.17 -29.45
N ALA A 674 8.11 26.99 -28.13
CA ALA A 674 8.55 28.06 -27.25
C ALA A 674 9.95 28.57 -27.60
N VAL A 675 10.76 27.80 -28.33
CA VAL A 675 12.08 28.24 -28.80
C VAL A 675 11.98 29.46 -29.72
N GLU A 676 10.93 29.61 -30.53
CA GLU A 676 10.77 30.82 -31.37
C GLU A 676 10.58 32.10 -30.55
N THR A 677 10.08 31.97 -29.31
CA THR A 677 9.86 33.13 -28.42
C THR A 677 11.17 33.82 -28.04
N ILE A 678 12.33 33.18 -28.24
CA ILE A 678 13.64 33.79 -27.99
C ILE A 678 13.84 35.12 -28.74
N LEU A 679 13.18 35.33 -29.90
CA LEU A 679 13.20 36.62 -30.62
C LEU A 679 12.49 37.75 -29.86
N LYS A 680 11.52 37.38 -29.03
CA LYS A 680 10.68 38.28 -28.25
C LYS A 680 11.29 38.56 -26.88
N LEU A 681 12.11 37.65 -26.39
CA LEU A 681 12.87 37.79 -25.15
C LEU A 681 14.02 38.80 -25.31
N ARG A 682 14.07 39.77 -24.41
CA ARG A 682 15.17 40.73 -24.24
C ARG A 682 16.24 40.11 -23.36
N ILE A 683 17.14 39.36 -23.98
CA ILE A 683 18.34 38.82 -23.33
C ILE A 683 19.46 39.85 -23.46
N HIS A 684 19.94 40.38 -22.33
CA HIS A 684 21.06 41.32 -22.32
C HIS A 684 22.38 40.59 -22.61
N LYS A 685 23.35 41.28 -23.23
CA LYS A 685 24.69 40.70 -23.48
C LYS A 685 25.43 40.34 -22.20
N ASP A 686 25.11 41.04 -21.11
CA ASP A 686 25.66 40.82 -19.77
C ASP A 686 24.79 39.91 -18.90
N SER A 687 23.72 39.31 -19.46
CA SER A 687 23.00 38.23 -18.78
C SER A 687 23.93 37.03 -18.66
N GLU A 688 24.10 36.51 -17.45
CA GLU A 688 24.99 35.38 -17.16
C GLU A 688 24.14 34.14 -16.81
N PHE A 689 24.03 33.21 -17.77
CA PHE A 689 23.31 31.96 -17.57
C PHE A 689 24.27 30.85 -17.14
N GLU A 690 23.93 30.15 -16.06
CA GLU A 690 24.55 28.87 -15.71
C GLU A 690 24.19 27.80 -16.75
N GLU A 691 22.93 27.78 -17.20
CA GLU A 691 22.42 26.81 -18.17
C GLU A 691 21.42 27.44 -19.14
N LEU A 692 21.59 27.22 -20.44
CA LEU A 692 20.61 27.51 -21.48
C LEU A 692 20.31 26.22 -22.25
N CYS A 693 19.06 25.79 -22.23
CA CYS A 693 18.62 24.57 -22.90
C CYS A 693 17.54 24.88 -23.94
N LEU A 694 17.80 24.49 -25.20
CA LEU A 694 16.84 24.56 -26.30
C LEU A 694 16.55 23.14 -26.79
N SER A 695 15.29 22.72 -26.75
CA SER A 695 14.87 21.38 -27.20
C SER A 695 13.74 21.48 -28.20
N VAL A 696 13.89 20.89 -29.38
CA VAL A 696 12.90 21.01 -30.47
C VAL A 696 12.71 19.70 -31.20
N ASP A 697 11.58 19.03 -30.98
CA ASP A 697 11.30 17.73 -31.62
C ASP A 697 10.76 17.86 -33.06
N ASN A 698 10.18 19.00 -33.42
CA ASN A 698 9.60 19.24 -34.75
C ASN A 698 10.29 20.44 -35.45
N LYS A 699 10.80 20.26 -36.68
CA LYS A 699 11.47 21.32 -37.46
C LYS A 699 10.61 22.58 -37.63
N GLU A 700 9.29 22.44 -37.74
CA GLU A 700 8.38 23.59 -37.93
C GLU A 700 8.41 24.56 -36.75
N HIS A 701 8.71 24.07 -35.54
CA HIS A 701 8.84 24.88 -34.32
C HIS A 701 10.07 25.82 -34.30
N ILE A 702 10.93 25.79 -35.32
CA ILE A 702 12.04 26.74 -35.50
C ILE A 702 12.12 27.31 -36.92
N ALA A 703 11.11 27.05 -37.76
CA ALA A 703 11.15 27.42 -39.16
C ALA A 703 11.30 28.94 -39.35
N ARG A 704 10.71 29.77 -38.47
CA ARG A 704 10.88 31.23 -38.54
C ARG A 704 12.31 31.64 -38.24
N LEU A 705 12.92 31.05 -37.21
CA LEU A 705 14.32 31.32 -36.83
C LEU A 705 15.29 30.95 -37.95
N LEU A 706 15.04 29.86 -38.66
CA LEU A 706 15.88 29.41 -39.77
C LEU A 706 15.77 30.34 -40.99
N LYS A 707 14.58 30.87 -41.29
CA LYS A 707 14.34 31.79 -42.43
C LYS A 707 14.97 33.17 -42.27
N GLU A 708 15.15 33.68 -41.05
CA GLU A 708 15.77 35.00 -40.85
C GLU A 708 17.26 34.99 -41.22
N THR A 709 17.62 35.56 -42.38
CA THR A 709 18.95 35.39 -43.00
C THR A 709 20.10 36.16 -42.35
N ASN A 710 19.84 37.13 -41.45
CA ASN A 710 20.87 38.06 -40.96
C ASN A 710 20.81 38.41 -39.45
N LYS A 711 20.02 37.70 -38.64
CA LYS A 711 19.91 38.00 -37.19
C LYS A 711 20.57 36.91 -36.36
N SER A 712 21.71 37.23 -35.77
CA SER A 712 22.33 36.39 -34.74
C SER A 712 21.49 36.44 -33.46
N LEU A 713 21.18 35.29 -32.88
CA LEU A 713 20.40 35.16 -31.65
C LEU A 713 21.33 35.40 -30.44
N CYS A 714 21.10 36.49 -29.71
CA CYS A 714 21.85 36.80 -28.50
C CYS A 714 21.41 35.87 -27.37
N ILE A 715 22.34 35.08 -26.83
CA ILE A 715 22.09 34.17 -25.71
C ILE A 715 22.79 34.60 -24.40
N GLY A 716 23.37 35.81 -24.37
CA GLY A 716 24.14 36.30 -23.23
C GLY A 716 25.47 35.56 -23.04
N ARG A 717 25.99 35.55 -21.81
CA ARG A 717 27.15 34.77 -21.38
C ARG A 717 26.69 33.44 -20.78
N THR A 718 26.69 32.39 -21.58
CA THR A 718 26.21 31.06 -21.18
C THR A 718 27.37 30.15 -20.78
N ARG A 719 27.30 29.57 -19.57
CA ARG A 719 28.27 28.57 -19.10
C ARG A 719 28.02 27.19 -19.70
N LYS A 720 26.77 26.72 -19.68
CA LYS A 720 26.34 25.44 -20.26
C LYS A 720 25.26 25.64 -21.30
N LEU A 721 25.51 25.20 -22.53
CA LEU A 721 24.56 25.27 -23.63
C LEU A 721 24.15 23.86 -24.05
N GLY A 722 22.85 23.56 -23.93
CA GLY A 722 22.24 22.32 -24.40
C GLY A 722 21.37 22.55 -25.63
N LEU A 723 21.65 21.86 -26.72
CA LEU A 723 20.84 21.86 -27.94
C LEU A 723 20.39 20.42 -28.26
N SER A 724 19.09 20.18 -28.20
CA SER A 724 18.51 18.85 -28.44
C SER A 724 17.60 18.83 -29.66
N CYS A 725 17.69 17.73 -30.41
CA CYS A 725 16.89 17.48 -31.61
C CYS A 725 17.10 18.59 -32.67
N HIS A 726 16.03 19.12 -33.27
CA HIS A 726 16.12 20.17 -34.30
C HIS A 726 16.73 21.47 -33.78
N ALA A 727 16.83 21.69 -32.46
CA ALA A 727 17.50 22.87 -31.91
C ALA A 727 18.98 22.94 -32.31
N ALA A 728 19.61 21.81 -32.64
CA ALA A 728 20.97 21.77 -33.16
C ALA A 728 21.14 22.62 -34.43
N ASN A 729 20.11 22.73 -35.27
CA ASN A 729 20.11 23.60 -36.47
C ASN A 729 20.19 25.10 -36.16
N LEU A 730 19.97 25.51 -34.91
CA LEU A 730 20.13 26.90 -34.50
C LEU A 730 21.58 27.25 -34.17
N LEU A 731 22.46 26.28 -33.99
CA LEU A 731 23.85 26.50 -33.58
C LEU A 731 24.60 27.53 -34.45
N PRO A 732 24.50 27.54 -35.80
CA PRO A 732 25.14 28.56 -36.62
C PRO A 732 24.62 29.99 -36.41
N LYS A 733 23.42 30.14 -35.82
CA LYS A 733 22.75 31.42 -35.61
C LYS A 733 22.95 31.98 -34.21
N LEU A 734 23.49 31.21 -33.26
CA LEU A 734 23.70 31.68 -31.90
C LEU A 734 24.91 32.61 -31.82
N GLN A 735 24.71 33.78 -31.22
CA GLN A 735 25.79 34.73 -30.97
C GLN A 735 26.55 34.36 -29.70
N LEU A 736 27.57 33.52 -29.85
CA LEU A 736 28.50 33.16 -28.78
C LEU A 736 29.58 34.26 -28.67
N SER A 737 29.61 34.97 -27.54
CA SER A 737 30.63 36.00 -27.30
C SER A 737 32.02 35.36 -27.27
N GLY A 738 32.97 35.87 -28.06
CA GLY A 738 34.34 35.35 -28.13
C GLY A 738 35.14 35.50 -26.82
N ALA A 739 34.67 36.33 -25.89
CA ALA A 739 35.22 36.45 -24.53
C ALA A 739 34.58 35.51 -23.51
N CYS A 740 33.53 34.77 -23.89
CA CYS A 740 32.82 33.86 -23.01
C CYS A 740 33.55 32.52 -22.92
N LYS A 741 34.00 32.15 -21.71
CA LYS A 741 34.56 30.84 -21.41
C LYS A 741 33.42 29.87 -21.10
N MET A 742 32.99 29.09 -22.10
CA MET A 742 31.92 28.10 -21.96
C MET A 742 32.45 26.86 -21.24
N GLU A 743 31.72 26.36 -20.24
CA GLU A 743 32.07 25.15 -19.51
C GLU A 743 31.66 23.90 -20.29
N GLU A 744 30.45 23.90 -20.87
CA GLU A 744 29.91 22.74 -21.56
C GLU A 744 29.02 23.12 -22.75
N LEU A 745 29.22 22.48 -23.90
CA LEU A 745 28.30 22.47 -25.04
C LEU A 745 27.87 21.03 -25.27
N VAL A 746 26.58 20.78 -25.13
CA VAL A 746 25.96 19.49 -25.41
C VAL A 746 25.06 19.64 -26.64
N VAL A 747 25.34 18.86 -27.68
CA VAL A 747 24.46 18.77 -28.85
C VAL A 747 24.03 17.32 -29.04
N PHE A 748 22.72 17.11 -29.07
CA PHE A 748 22.09 15.82 -29.27
C PHE A 748 21.18 15.86 -30.50
N ALA A 749 21.35 14.91 -31.42
CA ALA A 749 20.48 14.76 -32.57
C ALA A 749 20.23 13.29 -32.91
N GLU A 750 18.98 12.87 -32.95
CA GLU A 750 18.56 11.50 -33.22
C GLU A 750 18.64 11.11 -34.69
N ASN A 751 18.49 12.06 -35.62
CA ASN A 751 18.50 11.81 -37.06
C ASN A 751 19.18 12.94 -37.86
N LYS A 752 19.50 12.67 -39.13
CA LYS A 752 20.17 13.63 -40.03
C LYS A 752 19.42 14.95 -40.18
N LYS A 753 18.09 14.92 -40.29
CA LYS A 753 17.25 16.12 -40.54
C LYS A 753 17.37 17.14 -39.40
N GLN A 754 17.67 16.68 -38.19
CA GLN A 754 17.85 17.55 -37.01
C GLN A 754 19.12 18.41 -37.05
N ILE A 755 20.07 18.12 -37.95
CA ILE A 755 21.33 18.85 -38.09
C ILE A 755 21.60 19.34 -39.52
N GLU A 756 20.65 19.15 -40.43
CA GLU A 756 20.78 19.41 -41.87
C GLU A 756 21.25 20.84 -42.19
N GLU A 757 20.67 21.85 -41.55
CA GLU A 757 21.05 23.26 -41.75
C GLU A 757 22.49 23.52 -41.28
N THR A 758 22.87 22.87 -40.17
CA THR A 758 24.23 22.97 -39.62
C THR A 758 25.24 22.29 -40.55
N LEU A 759 24.89 21.14 -41.11
CA LEU A 759 25.73 20.43 -42.08
C LEU A 759 25.92 21.21 -43.38
N GLY A 760 24.93 22.02 -43.78
CA GLY A 760 25.01 22.91 -44.94
C GLY A 760 26.02 24.06 -44.78
N THR A 761 26.50 24.34 -43.56
CA THR A 761 27.51 25.37 -43.32
C THR A 761 28.90 24.94 -43.80
N LYS A 762 29.78 25.92 -44.03
CA LYS A 762 31.18 25.65 -44.39
C LYS A 762 31.92 25.06 -43.19
N ASP A 763 32.85 24.14 -43.44
CA ASP A 763 33.72 23.58 -42.40
C ASP A 763 34.45 24.70 -41.65
N GLY A 764 34.53 24.60 -40.32
CA GLY A 764 35.14 25.62 -39.47
C GLY A 764 34.48 27.01 -39.52
N SER A 765 33.23 27.12 -39.95
CA SER A 765 32.51 28.40 -39.99
C SER A 765 31.76 28.74 -38.70
N ILE A 766 31.45 27.75 -37.86
CA ILE A 766 30.65 27.95 -36.63
C ILE A 766 31.58 28.29 -35.46
N HIS A 767 31.55 29.53 -35.01
CA HIS A 767 32.35 29.99 -33.88
C HIS A 767 31.73 29.58 -32.54
N ILE A 768 32.42 28.76 -31.75
CA ILE A 768 31.94 28.30 -30.42
C ILE A 768 32.71 28.91 -29.23
N GLY A 769 33.65 29.83 -29.48
CA GLY A 769 34.44 30.47 -28.43
C GLY A 769 35.46 29.54 -27.76
N GLU A 770 35.86 29.88 -26.53
CA GLU A 770 36.68 29.02 -25.66
C GLU A 770 35.76 28.06 -24.89
N ILE A 771 36.00 26.76 -25.00
CA ILE A 771 35.15 25.73 -24.42
C ILE A 771 35.95 24.66 -23.68
N LYS A 772 35.52 24.31 -22.47
CA LYS A 772 36.12 23.25 -21.65
C LYS A 772 35.64 21.86 -22.05
N THR A 773 34.33 21.64 -22.23
CA THR A 773 33.76 20.34 -22.58
C THR A 773 32.85 20.43 -23.79
N LEU A 774 33.12 19.63 -24.82
CA LEU A 774 32.24 19.46 -25.98
C LEU A 774 31.69 18.04 -26.02
N ARG A 775 30.35 17.89 -25.93
CA ARG A 775 29.66 16.61 -26.06
C ARG A 775 28.78 16.61 -27.31
N LEU A 776 29.06 15.70 -28.23
CA LEU A 776 28.24 15.45 -29.41
C LEU A 776 27.72 14.01 -29.35
N ASP A 777 26.40 13.84 -29.33
CA ASP A 777 25.76 12.53 -29.25
C ASP A 777 24.89 12.24 -30.49
N ARG A 778 24.95 11.00 -30.93
CA ARG A 778 24.29 10.45 -32.12
C ARG A 778 24.67 11.23 -33.39
N TRP A 779 23.70 11.68 -34.20
CA TRP A 779 23.98 12.36 -35.46
C TRP A 779 24.74 13.66 -35.28
N ALA A 780 24.65 14.29 -34.10
CA ALA A 780 25.35 15.53 -33.78
C ALA A 780 26.88 15.41 -33.92
N VAL A 781 27.43 14.19 -33.87
CA VAL A 781 28.86 13.96 -34.13
C VAL A 781 29.28 14.53 -35.50
N ASN A 782 28.42 14.48 -36.52
CA ASN A 782 28.70 15.04 -37.84
C ASN A 782 28.82 16.58 -37.88
N ILE A 783 28.46 17.29 -36.80
CA ILE A 783 28.65 18.74 -36.70
C ILE A 783 30.12 19.08 -36.43
N LEU A 784 30.93 18.15 -35.89
CA LEU A 784 32.30 18.43 -35.45
C LEU A 784 33.17 19.16 -36.51
N PRO A 785 33.19 18.79 -37.81
CA PRO A 785 33.96 19.51 -38.83
C PRO A 785 33.49 20.95 -39.08
N LYS A 786 32.24 21.27 -38.73
CA LYS A 786 31.63 22.59 -38.92
C LYS A 786 32.05 23.58 -37.84
N LEU A 787 32.51 23.08 -36.70
CA LEU A 787 32.92 23.88 -35.55
C LEU A 787 34.31 24.49 -35.75
N LYS A 788 34.43 25.78 -35.44
CA LYS A 788 35.70 26.51 -35.40
C LYS A 788 36.26 26.49 -33.97
N ILE A 789 37.12 25.52 -33.70
CA ILE A 789 37.85 25.43 -32.43
C ILE A 789 39.14 26.25 -32.53
N ASN A 790 39.27 27.27 -31.69
CA ASN A 790 40.45 28.14 -31.68
C ASN A 790 41.70 27.32 -31.33
N ALA A 791 42.81 27.51 -32.05
CA ALA A 791 44.09 26.85 -31.78
C ALA A 791 44.62 27.09 -30.35
N LYS A 792 44.27 28.23 -29.75
CA LYS A 792 44.62 28.57 -28.36
C LYS A 792 43.68 27.93 -27.31
N ASN A 793 42.55 27.35 -27.72
CA ASN A 793 41.61 26.71 -26.79
C ASN A 793 42.23 25.43 -26.23
N THR A 794 42.24 25.29 -24.91
CA THR A 794 42.63 24.06 -24.22
C THR A 794 41.37 23.42 -23.66
N MET A 795 40.84 22.42 -24.37
CA MET A 795 39.64 21.68 -24.00
C MET A 795 39.97 20.62 -22.94
N ASP A 796 39.18 20.56 -21.87
CA ASP A 796 39.31 19.54 -20.83
C ASP A 796 38.79 18.19 -21.32
N SER A 797 37.65 18.15 -22.02
CA SER A 797 37.04 16.90 -22.51
C SER A 797 36.32 17.05 -23.85
N LEU A 798 36.61 16.15 -24.79
CA LEU A 798 35.82 15.93 -26.01
C LEU A 798 35.08 14.59 -25.88
N GLU A 799 33.75 14.62 -25.88
CA GLU A 799 32.91 13.44 -25.77
C GLU A 799 32.12 13.18 -27.06
N LEU A 800 32.40 12.08 -27.75
CA LEU A 800 31.71 11.68 -28.97
C LEU A 800 31.03 10.33 -28.77
N SER A 801 29.71 10.28 -28.98
CA SER A 801 28.93 9.06 -28.86
C SER A 801 28.11 8.84 -30.11
N ALA A 802 28.23 7.66 -30.74
CA ALA A 802 27.42 7.31 -31.90
C ALA A 802 26.82 5.90 -31.75
N ALA A 803 25.50 5.83 -31.60
CA ALA A 803 24.78 4.57 -31.42
C ALA A 803 24.78 3.65 -32.65
N SER A 804 24.93 4.20 -33.87
CA SER A 804 25.02 3.43 -35.12
C SER A 804 26.10 4.01 -36.05
N MET A 805 26.48 3.26 -37.09
CA MET A 805 27.44 3.71 -38.10
C MET A 805 26.89 4.87 -38.96
N GLU A 806 25.58 4.93 -39.15
CA GLU A 806 24.92 6.01 -39.91
C GLU A 806 25.16 7.38 -39.25
N HIS A 807 25.22 7.42 -37.91
CA HIS A 807 25.43 8.64 -37.13
C HIS A 807 26.78 9.32 -37.39
N ILE A 808 27.71 8.67 -38.10
CA ILE A 808 29.05 9.20 -38.43
C ILE A 808 29.36 9.14 -39.94
N SER A 809 28.36 8.80 -40.75
CA SER A 809 28.52 8.53 -42.18
C SER A 809 29.11 9.72 -42.96
N GLU A 810 28.64 10.93 -42.68
CA GLU A 810 29.10 12.17 -43.34
C GLU A 810 30.57 12.46 -43.04
N ILE A 811 31.01 12.24 -41.80
CA ILE A 811 32.43 12.40 -41.44
C ILE A 811 33.30 11.36 -42.14
N LEU A 812 32.85 10.10 -42.22
CA LEU A 812 33.63 9.03 -42.82
C LEU A 812 33.76 9.20 -44.34
N SER A 813 32.69 9.64 -45.03
CA SER A 813 32.68 9.82 -46.49
C SER A 813 33.48 11.03 -46.98
N ALA A 814 33.80 12.00 -46.10
CA ALA A 814 34.62 13.16 -46.45
C ALA A 814 36.05 12.78 -46.89
N LYS A 815 36.47 13.20 -48.09
CA LYS A 815 37.63 12.66 -48.84
C LYS A 815 39.01 12.75 -48.16
N ASN A 816 39.28 13.72 -47.28
CA ASN A 816 40.35 13.72 -46.25
C ASN A 816 40.54 15.12 -45.65
N ASN A 817 39.61 15.54 -44.78
CA ASN A 817 39.80 16.73 -43.96
C ASN A 817 40.05 16.26 -42.53
N GLY A 818 41.32 16.18 -42.12
CA GLY A 818 41.63 15.96 -40.71
C GLY A 818 40.96 17.05 -39.87
N ILE A 819 40.13 16.64 -38.93
CA ILE A 819 39.30 17.51 -38.12
C ILE A 819 40.15 18.02 -36.96
N TRP A 820 40.40 19.32 -36.96
CA TRP A 820 41.12 19.97 -35.89
C TRP A 820 40.27 20.06 -34.63
N ILE A 821 40.75 19.51 -33.51
CA ILE A 821 40.07 19.56 -32.22
C ILE A 821 40.78 20.42 -31.17
N GLY A 822 41.83 21.16 -31.56
CA GLY A 822 42.64 21.96 -30.64
C GLY A 822 43.48 21.12 -29.69
N LYS A 823 43.91 21.69 -28.57
CA LYS A 823 44.61 20.97 -27.49
C LYS A 823 43.57 20.38 -26.54
N THR A 824 43.44 19.05 -26.50
CA THR A 824 42.38 18.37 -25.74
C THR A 824 42.98 17.41 -24.72
N LYS A 825 42.69 17.59 -23.43
CA LYS A 825 43.26 16.75 -22.35
C LYS A 825 42.68 15.34 -22.34
N LYS A 826 41.37 15.21 -22.53
CA LYS A 826 40.65 13.93 -22.49
C LYS A 826 39.74 13.79 -23.72
N ILE A 827 39.84 12.67 -24.40
CA ILE A 827 38.94 12.32 -25.50
C ILE A 827 38.19 11.05 -25.10
N LYS A 828 36.88 11.16 -24.91
CA LYS A 828 35.98 10.05 -24.58
C LYS A 828 35.15 9.72 -25.80
N ILE A 829 35.41 8.58 -26.42
CA ILE A 829 34.69 8.14 -27.60
C ILE A 829 34.02 6.82 -27.30
N THR A 830 32.73 6.71 -27.60
CA THR A 830 31.94 5.51 -27.30
C THR A 830 31.25 4.96 -28.55
N LYS A 831 31.08 3.64 -28.58
CA LYS A 831 30.37 2.91 -29.65
C LYS A 831 30.98 3.17 -31.03
N TYR A 832 30.16 3.44 -32.06
CA TYR A 832 30.64 3.58 -33.44
C TYR A 832 31.50 4.83 -33.66
N ALA A 833 31.44 5.82 -32.76
CA ALA A 833 32.21 7.05 -32.89
C ALA A 833 33.73 6.80 -32.86
N ALA A 834 34.18 5.65 -32.34
CA ALA A 834 35.59 5.25 -32.33
C ALA A 834 36.20 5.23 -33.74
N ARG A 835 35.39 5.00 -34.78
CA ARG A 835 35.83 4.99 -36.18
C ARG A 835 36.23 6.38 -36.70
N ILE A 836 35.92 7.45 -35.99
CA ILE A 836 36.33 8.83 -36.35
C ILE A 836 37.74 9.14 -35.83
N LEU A 837 38.28 8.38 -34.86
CA LEU A 837 39.60 8.62 -34.26
C LEU A 837 40.71 8.95 -35.29
N PRO A 838 40.87 8.21 -36.41
CA PRO A 838 41.92 8.50 -37.40
C PRO A 838 41.78 9.85 -38.09
N LYS A 839 40.59 10.45 -38.06
CA LYS A 839 40.30 11.76 -38.66
C LYS A 839 40.53 12.92 -37.70
N LEU A 840 40.73 12.70 -36.39
CA LEU A 840 40.94 13.78 -35.42
C LEU A 840 42.42 14.23 -35.39
N LYS A 841 42.66 15.54 -35.37
CA LYS A 841 44.00 16.16 -35.27
C LYS A 841 44.08 17.08 -34.03
N THR A 842 45.13 16.92 -33.22
CA THR A 842 45.39 17.69 -31.99
C THR A 842 46.85 18.17 -31.92
N VAL A 843 47.15 19.26 -31.17
CA VAL A 843 48.54 19.70 -30.93
C VAL A 843 49.17 18.78 -29.87
N GLY A 844 50.23 18.05 -30.25
CA GLY A 844 51.00 17.19 -29.35
C GLY A 844 50.39 15.80 -29.19
N ALA A 845 50.67 14.93 -30.15
CA ALA A 845 50.71 13.49 -29.91
C ALA A 845 52.14 13.11 -29.51
#